data_AF-E3GKU3-F1
#
_entry.id   AF-E3GKU3-F1
#
_cell.length_a   1.000
_cell.length_b   1.000
_cell.length_c   1.000
_cell.angle_alpha   90.00
_cell.angle_beta   90.00
_cell.angle_gamma   90.00
#
_symmetry.space_group_name_H-M   'P 1'
#
loop_
_entity.id
_entity.type
_entity.pdbx_description
1 polymer ?
#
loop_
_entity_poly.entity_id
_entity_poly.type
_entity_poly.pdbx_seq_one_letter_code
_entity_poly.pdbx_strand_id
1 'polypeptide(L)'
;MIKRIFVEKKAGFNTEAQELAQTFQRILGIKGLSSIRIIYRYDVEGLEGELLENVKRTIFSEPNVDNIYEDTMAFGPEEQVFATSYLPGQYDQHADSAAQCIQILAGEKPLIKVAKVVAVKGDVSTEELGKIKQYMINPVDSQETDLGPRDTLTDKIKQPADIERIEGFTDFSAEALEAYRKKMGFAMSGADIAFVQKYYKEDEKRDPSLTELKVIDTYWSDHCRHTTFSTCIEAIDFERGPVTEAVEKAFESYDATRDALYGEDTDRPMTLMDMAVIGTKEIKKRGLIPDLDESEEINACSVNMTVDHDGVDEDWLLMFKNETHNHPTEIEPFGGAATCLGGAIRDPLSGRSYVYQAMRLTGAWDPRTPIEDTLPGKLPQRKISQEAAHGYSSYGNQIGLATGQVVEVYDPGFLAKRMEVGAVIAAAPKENIVRERPQPGDVILLVGGKTGRDGCGGATGSSKAHTEESIHESGAEVQKGNPVEERKIQRLFRNGDLARMIKRCNDFGAGGVSVAIGELADSLDIDLDKVPKKYEGLDGTELAISESQERMAVVVAAEDVDHFIEMGNAENLEVTQVAVVTDTGRLVMKWRGEEILNLSRDFLNTNGAAQYADVLVKEPETLCEEAETIDFTRKTKEVLSSLNAASQKGLAEMFDSTIGAGTVVMPYGGKYQLTPQDGMAAKIPVIHGDTTTCSIMTYGYTPELSKWSPFHGGIYCVLESLSKMVAMGGDFRKARLSFQEYFERLNKDPEKWGKPFAALLGAFEAQKAFGIPAIGGKDSMSGTFEDMTVPPTIISFAVEADKVQNVLSNELKKTGSSLYLFEVEQDDNKLIDYDKVMAMYDRIRGLNIEGKLLSAKAVSANGLVDALAKMAFGNKIGVDIADIDEARLFAPLYGSIIVETTETLDDAELIGKTTDASAITCKGESVDMDELIEVWESAMRSVYPESKTTEGKVQKIEYTGGPVTFAKEKFAAPQVFIPVFPGTNCEYDTAKAFENAGAKPEIVVFRNRTADDIAASVKEMADAIRQSQMIMIPGGFSAGDQPDGSGKFIAAVFRNPEIRDAVMELIKNRDGLMLGICNGFQALIKLGLVPYGEIVDIEPEMPTLTYNTIGRHVSTIPMTKVVSNLSPWLAGAKVGETYRIPMSHGEGRFIASDAVMEELIAKGQVATQYVDFDGNATMDGAFNPNGSTCAVEGITSADGRILGKMGHSERIGKGLYKNIPGEKDQLIFKSGVEYFK
;
A
#
# COMPACT_ATOMS: atom_id res chain seq x y z
N MET A 1 -32.07 -1.41 26.70
CA MET A 1 -32.94 -0.64 25.78
C MET A 1 -32.05 -0.15 24.64
N ILE A 2 -32.45 -0.31 23.38
CA ILE A 2 -31.65 0.18 22.24
C ILE A 2 -31.89 1.67 22.08
N LYS A 3 -30.82 2.45 21.97
CA LYS A 3 -30.85 3.88 21.66
C LYS A 3 -30.39 4.10 20.23
N ARG A 4 -31.09 5.00 19.54
CA ARG A 4 -30.81 5.33 18.14
C ARG A 4 -30.40 6.78 18.01
N ILE A 5 -29.27 7.00 17.37
CA ILE A 5 -28.67 8.32 17.19
C ILE A 5 -28.37 8.51 15.70
N PHE A 6 -28.78 9.63 15.14
CA PHE A 6 -28.44 10.05 13.78
C PHE A 6 -27.47 11.21 13.84
N VAL A 7 -26.40 11.13 13.05
CA VAL A 7 -25.37 12.15 12.96
C VAL A 7 -25.23 12.61 11.50
N GLU A 8 -25.39 13.91 11.28
CA GLU A 8 -25.32 14.54 9.96
C GLU A 8 -24.34 15.72 9.98
N LYS A 9 -23.41 15.77 9.03
CA LYS A 9 -22.49 16.91 8.87
C LYS A 9 -23.26 18.19 8.59
N LYS A 10 -22.91 19.28 9.28
CA LYS A 10 -23.44 20.62 9.01
C LYS A 10 -23.06 21.10 7.61
N ALA A 11 -23.82 22.05 7.09
CA ALA A 11 -23.51 22.72 5.83
C ALA A 11 -22.09 23.33 5.87
N GLY A 12 -21.28 23.05 4.84
CA GLY A 12 -19.87 23.46 4.76
C GLY A 12 -18.87 22.38 5.20
N PHE A 13 -19.33 21.36 5.92
CA PHE A 13 -18.55 20.18 6.32
C PHE A 13 -18.99 18.89 5.60
N ASN A 14 -20.08 18.95 4.84
CA ASN A 14 -20.69 17.83 4.12
C ASN A 14 -20.01 17.53 2.76
N THR A 15 -18.68 17.47 2.72
CA THR A 15 -17.87 17.27 1.50
C THR A 15 -18.27 16.00 0.73
N GLU A 16 -18.38 14.86 1.43
CA GLU A 16 -18.80 13.57 0.84
C GLU A 16 -20.15 13.68 0.11
N ALA A 17 -21.14 14.32 0.75
CA ALA A 17 -22.48 14.47 0.18
C ALA A 17 -22.46 15.34 -1.09
N GLN A 18 -21.61 16.38 -1.12
CA GLN A 18 -21.46 17.25 -2.29
C GLN A 18 -20.76 16.52 -3.45
N GLU A 19 -19.75 15.70 -3.17
CA GLU A 19 -19.03 14.91 -4.16
C GLU A 19 -19.91 13.83 -4.76
N LEU A 20 -20.65 13.08 -3.93
CA LEU A 20 -21.63 12.11 -4.41
C LEU A 20 -22.71 12.78 -5.28
N ALA A 21 -23.18 13.97 -4.89
CA ALA A 21 -24.16 14.71 -5.70
C ALA A 21 -23.59 15.08 -7.08
N GLN A 22 -22.35 15.57 -7.13
CA GLN A 22 -21.68 15.89 -8.40
C GLN A 22 -21.44 14.64 -9.24
N THR A 23 -21.02 13.53 -8.62
CA THR A 23 -20.86 12.24 -9.29
C THR A 23 -22.18 11.76 -9.87
N PHE A 24 -23.29 11.81 -9.14
CA PHE A 24 -24.58 11.35 -9.64
C PHE A 24 -25.14 12.26 -10.76
N GLN A 25 -24.91 13.57 -10.66
CA GLN A 25 -25.31 14.52 -11.72
C GLN A 25 -24.50 14.33 -13.00
N ARG A 26 -23.16 14.24 -12.88
CA ARG A 26 -22.25 14.25 -14.04
C ARG A 26 -22.06 12.86 -14.64
N ILE A 27 -21.94 11.85 -13.78
CA ILE A 27 -21.53 10.51 -14.16
C ILE A 27 -22.75 9.59 -14.31
N LEU A 28 -23.73 9.64 -13.39
CA LEU A 28 -24.98 8.87 -13.54
C LEU A 28 -26.04 9.60 -14.40
N GLY A 29 -25.77 10.84 -14.82
CA GLY A 29 -26.63 11.62 -15.69
C GLY A 29 -27.92 12.15 -15.03
N ILE A 30 -28.01 12.16 -13.70
CA ILE A 30 -29.23 12.50 -12.95
C ILE A 30 -29.36 14.02 -12.82
N LYS A 31 -29.84 14.69 -13.87
CA LYS A 31 -29.92 16.15 -13.95
C LYS A 31 -30.94 16.78 -12.98
N GLY A 32 -31.98 16.04 -12.61
CA GLY A 32 -33.01 16.49 -11.67
C GLY A 32 -32.61 16.45 -10.19
N LEU A 33 -31.42 15.90 -9.88
CA LEU A 33 -30.88 15.85 -8.52
C LEU A 33 -30.53 17.26 -8.04
N SER A 34 -31.14 17.69 -6.94
CA SER A 34 -30.86 18.99 -6.31
C SER A 34 -29.76 18.88 -5.25
N SER A 35 -29.85 17.90 -4.36
CA SER A 35 -28.88 17.71 -3.27
C SER A 35 -28.96 16.29 -2.69
N ILE A 36 -27.89 15.87 -2.02
CA ILE A 36 -27.81 14.65 -1.23
C ILE A 36 -27.50 15.00 0.22
N ARG A 37 -28.05 14.22 1.15
CA ARG A 37 -27.64 14.21 2.55
C ARG A 37 -27.14 12.82 2.91
N ILE A 38 -26.02 12.77 3.63
CA ILE A 38 -25.43 11.55 4.17
C ILE A 38 -25.52 11.62 5.68
N ILE A 39 -26.09 10.59 6.30
CA ILE A 39 -26.34 10.53 7.73
C ILE A 39 -25.89 9.17 8.25
N TYR A 40 -25.11 9.17 9.33
CA TYR A 40 -24.77 7.93 10.03
C TYR A 40 -25.80 7.65 11.12
N ARG A 41 -26.41 6.47 11.07
CA ARG A 41 -27.30 5.95 12.10
C ARG A 41 -26.55 4.97 12.98
N TYR A 42 -26.44 5.29 14.26
CA TYR A 42 -25.92 4.41 15.29
C TYR A 42 -27.09 3.80 16.06
N ASP A 43 -27.12 2.48 16.10
CA ASP A 43 -27.95 1.73 17.05
C ASP A 43 -27.03 1.18 18.14
N VAL A 44 -27.29 1.54 19.41
CA VAL A 44 -26.43 1.16 20.55
C VAL A 44 -27.23 0.55 21.69
N GLU A 45 -26.67 -0.49 22.31
CA GLU A 45 -27.21 -1.15 23.49
C GLU A 45 -26.29 -0.94 24.71
N GLY A 46 -26.89 -0.74 25.89
CA GLY A 46 -26.16 -0.64 27.16
C GLY A 46 -25.74 0.78 27.60
N LEU A 47 -26.22 1.84 26.94
CA LEU A 47 -25.91 3.24 27.30
C LEU A 47 -27.14 4.00 27.82
N GLU A 48 -27.04 4.57 29.02
CA GLU A 48 -28.11 5.35 29.65
C GLU A 48 -27.55 6.56 30.43
N GLY A 49 -28.41 7.53 30.72
CA GLY A 49 -28.10 8.66 31.61
C GLY A 49 -27.00 9.61 31.09
N GLU A 50 -26.15 10.08 32.01
CA GLU A 50 -25.09 11.08 31.74
C GLU A 50 -24.03 10.56 30.76
N LEU A 51 -23.74 9.26 30.80
CA LEU A 51 -22.79 8.63 29.87
C LEU A 51 -23.25 8.76 28.42
N LEU A 52 -24.55 8.57 28.16
CA LEU A 52 -25.12 8.73 26.82
C LEU A 52 -24.99 10.17 26.30
N GLU A 53 -25.25 11.16 27.15
CA GLU A 53 -25.10 12.58 26.79
C GLU A 53 -23.64 12.94 26.46
N ASN A 54 -22.69 12.42 27.23
CA ASN A 54 -21.27 12.62 26.99
C ASN A 54 -20.83 11.97 25.66
N VAL A 55 -21.17 10.69 25.45
CA VAL A 55 -20.78 9.93 24.25
C VAL A 55 -21.37 10.54 22.97
N LYS A 56 -22.62 11.05 23.02
CA LYS A 56 -23.24 11.78 21.89
C LYS A 56 -22.37 12.95 21.42
N ARG A 57 -21.86 13.76 22.36
CA ARG A 57 -21.12 14.99 22.05
C ARG A 57 -19.62 14.82 21.85
N THR A 58 -19.05 13.67 22.22
CA THR A 58 -17.59 13.47 22.19
C THR A 58 -17.14 12.34 21.27
N ILE A 59 -17.96 11.31 21.06
CA ILE A 59 -17.60 10.14 20.24
C ILE A 59 -18.40 10.12 18.93
N PHE A 60 -19.74 10.05 19.03
CA PHE A 60 -20.59 9.91 17.84
C PHE A 60 -20.59 11.15 16.96
N SER A 61 -20.37 12.33 17.55
CA SER A 61 -20.42 13.61 16.84
C SER A 61 -19.49 14.63 17.46
N GLU A 62 -19.27 15.73 16.74
CA GLU A 62 -18.60 16.93 17.21
C GLU A 62 -19.52 18.16 17.09
N PRO A 63 -19.81 18.89 18.19
CA PRO A 63 -20.80 19.97 18.20
C PRO A 63 -20.54 21.11 17.22
N ASN A 64 -19.30 21.33 16.78
CA ASN A 64 -18.93 22.35 15.81
C ASN A 64 -19.18 21.91 14.35
N VAL A 65 -19.09 20.62 14.03
CA VAL A 65 -19.23 20.12 12.64
C VAL A 65 -20.48 19.27 12.37
N ASP A 66 -21.15 18.76 13.41
CA ASP A 66 -22.25 17.79 13.27
C ASP A 66 -23.57 18.29 13.88
N ASN A 67 -24.68 17.80 13.33
CA ASN A 67 -26.01 17.82 13.92
C ASN A 67 -26.36 16.43 14.44
N ILE A 68 -27.02 16.36 15.60
CA ILE A 68 -27.46 15.10 16.21
C ILE A 68 -28.98 15.08 16.26
N TYR A 69 -29.57 13.91 15.95
CA TYR A 69 -30.99 13.63 16.15
C TYR A 69 -31.17 12.30 16.90
N GLU A 70 -32.17 12.22 17.78
CA GLU A 70 -32.40 11.06 18.65
C GLU A 70 -33.72 10.37 18.31
N ASP A 71 -33.69 9.04 18.33
CA ASP A 71 -34.79 8.09 18.10
C ASP A 71 -35.40 8.14 16.68
N THR A 72 -35.66 9.34 16.15
CA THR A 72 -36.26 9.58 14.84
C THR A 72 -35.59 10.74 14.12
N MET A 73 -35.59 10.67 12.79
CA MET A 73 -35.11 11.74 11.92
C MET A 73 -36.21 12.12 10.94
N ALA A 74 -36.47 13.42 10.79
CA ALA A 74 -37.45 13.91 9.84
C ALA A 74 -36.81 14.10 8.46
N PHE A 75 -37.48 13.58 7.44
CA PHE A 75 -37.13 13.77 6.04
C PHE A 75 -38.23 14.60 5.36
N GLY A 76 -37.84 15.46 4.42
CA GLY A 76 -38.76 16.30 3.67
C GLY A 76 -39.66 15.47 2.75
N PRO A 77 -40.86 15.99 2.37
CA PRO A 77 -41.77 15.27 1.48
C PRO A 77 -41.23 15.06 0.06
N GLU A 78 -40.18 15.79 -0.32
CA GLU A 78 -39.47 15.70 -1.61
C GLU A 78 -38.19 14.84 -1.52
N GLU A 79 -37.89 14.25 -0.36
CA GLU A 79 -36.70 13.43 -0.14
C GLU A 79 -37.04 11.94 -0.29
N GLN A 80 -36.31 11.25 -1.15
CA GLN A 80 -36.32 9.79 -1.24
C GLN A 80 -35.15 9.23 -0.43
N VAL A 81 -35.45 8.31 0.50
CA VAL A 81 -34.48 7.87 1.52
C VAL A 81 -34.29 6.35 1.46
N PHE A 82 -33.05 5.92 1.57
CA PHE A 82 -32.68 4.53 1.80
C PHE A 82 -31.49 4.46 2.77
N ALA A 83 -31.23 3.29 3.33
CA ALA A 83 -30.09 3.08 4.23
C ALA A 83 -29.32 1.84 3.82
N THR A 84 -28.00 1.89 3.99
CA THR A 84 -27.09 0.79 3.69
C THR A 84 -26.34 0.38 4.96
N SER A 85 -26.05 -0.91 5.08
CA SER A 85 -25.18 -1.45 6.13
C SER A 85 -24.38 -2.62 5.57
N TYR A 86 -23.27 -2.96 6.22
CA TYR A 86 -22.56 -4.18 5.87
C TYR A 86 -23.40 -5.44 6.10
N LEU A 87 -23.07 -6.49 5.35
CA LEU A 87 -23.63 -7.82 5.55
C LEU A 87 -23.27 -8.37 6.95
N PRO A 88 -24.13 -9.20 7.57
CA PRO A 88 -23.80 -9.83 8.85
C PRO A 88 -22.47 -10.60 8.80
N GLY A 89 -21.60 -10.38 9.79
CA GLY A 89 -20.29 -11.02 9.89
C GLY A 89 -19.13 -10.23 9.27
N GLN A 90 -19.41 -9.22 8.44
CA GLN A 90 -18.38 -8.33 7.90
C GLN A 90 -17.82 -7.41 8.99
N TYR A 91 -16.51 -7.10 8.90
CA TYR A 91 -15.87 -6.15 9.82
C TYR A 91 -16.33 -4.72 9.53
N ASP A 92 -16.81 -4.04 10.57
CA ASP A 92 -17.24 -2.64 10.53
C ASP A 92 -16.31 -1.82 11.43
N GLN A 93 -15.28 -1.21 10.81
CA GLN A 93 -14.27 -0.41 11.50
C GLN A 93 -14.89 0.80 12.22
N HIS A 94 -15.95 1.37 11.66
CA HIS A 94 -16.68 2.51 12.20
C HIS A 94 -17.37 2.12 13.51
N ALA A 95 -18.14 1.02 13.50
CA ALA A 95 -18.82 0.50 14.68
C ALA A 95 -17.83 0.05 15.77
N ASP A 96 -16.76 -0.66 15.39
CA ASP A 96 -15.76 -1.16 16.33
C ASP A 96 -15.00 -0.02 17.02
N SER A 97 -14.58 1.00 16.27
CA SER A 97 -13.86 2.16 16.82
C SER A 97 -14.73 3.00 17.76
N ALA A 98 -16.01 3.19 17.42
CA ALA A 98 -16.97 3.83 18.34
C ALA A 98 -17.09 3.04 19.65
N ALA A 99 -17.20 1.71 19.57
CA ALA A 99 -17.32 0.86 20.74
C ALA A 99 -16.05 0.89 21.61
N GLN A 100 -14.86 0.89 21.01
CA GLN A 100 -13.59 1.03 21.73
C GLN A 100 -13.47 2.39 22.43
N CYS A 101 -13.85 3.50 21.77
CA CYS A 101 -13.83 4.82 22.40
C CYS A 101 -14.76 4.90 23.62
N ILE A 102 -15.93 4.27 23.54
CA ILE A 102 -16.88 4.24 24.66
C ILE A 102 -16.36 3.36 25.79
N GLN A 103 -15.72 2.23 25.47
CA GLN A 103 -15.09 1.35 26.46
C GLN A 103 -14.04 2.09 27.30
N ILE A 104 -13.27 3.02 26.70
CA ILE A 104 -12.27 3.84 27.43
C ILE A 104 -12.94 4.75 28.47
N LEU A 105 -14.14 5.26 28.17
CA LEU A 105 -14.89 6.16 29.06
C LEU A 105 -15.74 5.41 30.09
N ALA A 106 -16.30 4.26 29.71
CA ALA A 106 -17.30 3.54 30.49
C ALA A 106 -16.80 2.24 31.16
N GLY A 107 -15.63 1.73 30.75
CA GLY A 107 -15.07 0.44 31.20
C GLY A 107 -15.65 -0.80 30.50
N GLU A 108 -16.89 -0.73 30.00
CA GLU A 108 -17.54 -1.81 29.25
C GLU A 108 -17.67 -1.48 27.76
N LYS A 109 -17.46 -2.49 26.90
CA LYS A 109 -17.60 -2.35 25.44
C LYS A 109 -19.06 -2.53 25.02
N PRO A 110 -19.75 -1.50 24.50
CA PRO A 110 -21.13 -1.63 24.07
C PRO A 110 -21.25 -2.35 22.72
N LEU A 111 -22.44 -2.89 22.43
CA LEU A 111 -22.78 -3.36 21.08
C LEU A 111 -23.29 -2.19 20.25
N ILE A 112 -22.68 -1.98 19.08
CA ILE A 112 -23.02 -0.91 18.14
C ILE A 112 -23.21 -1.52 16.75
N LYS A 113 -24.26 -1.08 16.04
CA LYS A 113 -24.42 -1.30 14.60
C LYS A 113 -24.57 0.06 13.92
N VAL A 114 -23.86 0.25 12.80
CA VAL A 114 -23.89 1.49 12.03
C VAL A 114 -24.61 1.25 10.69
N ALA A 115 -25.35 2.25 10.23
CA ALA A 115 -25.88 2.29 8.87
C ALA A 115 -25.68 3.67 8.26
N LYS A 116 -25.38 3.72 6.96
CA LYS A 116 -25.32 4.97 6.19
C LYS A 116 -26.68 5.23 5.56
N VAL A 117 -27.35 6.28 5.99
CA VAL A 117 -28.64 6.74 5.47
C VAL A 117 -28.39 7.80 4.40
N VAL A 118 -28.97 7.61 3.23
CA VAL A 118 -28.84 8.52 2.08
C VAL A 118 -30.21 9.11 1.79
N ALA A 119 -30.33 10.43 1.90
CA ALA A 119 -31.53 11.16 1.50
C ALA A 119 -31.27 11.95 0.21
N VAL A 120 -32.02 11.62 -0.83
CA VAL A 120 -31.90 12.17 -2.18
C VAL A 120 -33.02 13.16 -2.42
N LYS A 121 -32.68 14.42 -2.72
CA LYS A 121 -33.65 15.49 -2.95
C LYS A 121 -33.61 15.96 -4.41
N GLY A 122 -34.77 16.05 -5.05
CA GLY A 122 -34.93 16.58 -6.41
C GLY A 122 -35.99 15.84 -7.21
N ASP A 123 -36.10 16.20 -8.49
CA ASP A 123 -36.95 15.48 -9.46
C ASP A 123 -36.20 14.24 -9.95
N VAL A 124 -36.14 13.23 -9.08
CA VAL A 124 -35.43 11.96 -9.32
C VAL A 124 -36.47 10.85 -9.47
N SER A 125 -36.50 10.21 -10.63
CA SER A 125 -37.40 9.08 -10.90
C SER A 125 -37.01 7.82 -10.11
N THR A 126 -37.92 6.86 -9.99
CA THR A 126 -37.65 5.56 -9.35
C THR A 126 -36.49 4.82 -10.03
N GLU A 127 -36.35 4.95 -11.36
CA GLU A 127 -35.26 4.34 -12.12
C GLU A 127 -33.90 4.98 -11.78
N GLU A 128 -33.84 6.31 -11.71
CA GLU A 128 -32.64 7.04 -11.32
C GLU A 128 -32.25 6.76 -9.86
N LEU A 129 -33.21 6.65 -8.95
CA LEU A 129 -32.95 6.18 -7.58
C LEU A 129 -32.36 4.76 -7.57
N GLY A 130 -32.86 3.88 -8.45
CA GLY A 130 -32.30 2.54 -8.66
C GLY A 130 -30.82 2.58 -9.06
N LYS A 131 -30.43 3.49 -9.96
CA LYS A 131 -29.03 3.68 -10.36
C LYS A 131 -28.16 4.16 -9.20
N ILE A 132 -28.66 5.08 -8.38
CA ILE A 132 -27.97 5.53 -7.16
C ILE A 132 -27.75 4.36 -6.19
N LYS A 133 -28.78 3.55 -5.95
CA LYS A 133 -28.67 2.37 -5.07
C LYS A 133 -27.66 1.37 -5.60
N GLN A 134 -27.70 1.06 -6.90
CA GLN A 134 -26.74 0.15 -7.54
C GLN A 134 -25.30 0.68 -7.48
N TYR A 135 -25.10 1.99 -7.57
CA TYR A 135 -23.78 2.59 -7.41
C TYR A 135 -23.27 2.49 -5.96
N MET A 136 -24.16 2.71 -4.98
CA MET A 136 -23.83 2.82 -3.55
C MET A 136 -23.80 1.49 -2.79
N ILE A 137 -24.48 0.46 -3.29
CA ILE A 137 -24.58 -0.85 -2.64
C ILE A 137 -23.81 -1.85 -3.50
N ASN A 138 -22.68 -2.33 -3.00
CA ASN A 138 -22.06 -3.52 -3.55
C ASN A 138 -22.71 -4.74 -2.88
N PRO A 139 -23.51 -5.56 -3.59
CA PRO A 139 -24.23 -6.68 -3.00
C PRO A 139 -23.30 -7.75 -2.39
N VAL A 140 -22.02 -7.69 -2.71
CA VAL A 140 -20.98 -8.59 -2.20
C VAL A 140 -20.62 -8.27 -0.74
N ASP A 141 -20.71 -7.01 -0.31
CA ASP A 141 -20.26 -6.58 1.02
C ASP A 141 -21.34 -5.85 1.86
N SER A 142 -22.34 -5.28 1.20
CA SER A 142 -23.31 -4.37 1.79
C SER A 142 -24.72 -4.66 1.28
N GLN A 143 -25.70 -4.26 2.06
CA GLN A 143 -27.11 -4.45 1.77
C GLN A 143 -27.93 -3.22 2.16
N GLU A 144 -29.10 -3.08 1.54
CA GLU A 144 -30.10 -2.14 2.02
C GLU A 144 -30.64 -2.62 3.38
N THR A 145 -30.71 -1.72 4.36
CA THR A 145 -31.26 -2.00 5.70
C THR A 145 -32.50 -1.17 5.95
N ASP A 146 -33.44 -1.75 6.70
CA ASP A 146 -34.64 -1.05 7.14
C ASP A 146 -34.32 0.14 8.05
N LEU A 147 -35.11 1.21 7.93
CA LEU A 147 -35.01 2.44 8.73
C LEU A 147 -35.74 2.35 10.07
N GLY A 148 -36.62 1.36 10.25
CA GLY A 148 -37.44 1.14 11.43
C GLY A 148 -36.66 0.67 12.66
N PRO A 149 -37.33 0.59 13.83
CA PRO A 149 -36.70 0.23 15.09
C PRO A 149 -36.20 -1.21 15.08
N ARG A 150 -35.14 -1.49 15.85
CA ARG A 150 -34.61 -2.84 16.07
C ARG A 150 -34.96 -3.31 17.48
N ASP A 151 -35.31 -4.59 17.61
CA ASP A 151 -35.60 -5.22 18.91
C ASP A 151 -34.33 -5.76 19.61
N THR A 152 -33.31 -6.14 18.84
CA THR A 152 -32.03 -6.67 19.33
C THR A 152 -30.89 -6.26 18.39
N LEU A 153 -29.70 -6.00 18.95
CA LEU A 153 -28.46 -5.85 18.18
C LEU A 153 -27.62 -7.12 18.13
N THR A 154 -27.97 -8.11 18.96
CA THR A 154 -27.33 -9.42 18.97
C THR A 154 -27.85 -10.25 17.80
N ASP A 155 -26.93 -10.73 16.97
CA ASP A 155 -27.22 -11.63 15.87
C ASP A 155 -27.66 -13.02 16.42
N LYS A 156 -28.63 -13.67 15.77
CA LYS A 156 -29.07 -15.02 16.18
C LYS A 156 -27.98 -16.03 15.86
N ILE A 157 -27.23 -16.47 16.86
CA ILE A 157 -26.18 -17.48 16.70
C ILE A 157 -26.83 -18.85 16.45
N LYS A 158 -26.64 -19.40 15.25
CA LYS A 158 -26.95 -20.80 14.96
C LYS A 158 -25.70 -21.61 15.29
N GLN A 159 -25.79 -22.58 16.21
CA GLN A 159 -24.67 -23.50 16.41
C GLN A 159 -24.43 -24.31 15.12
N PRO A 160 -23.18 -24.37 14.64
CA PRO A 160 -22.84 -25.17 13.48
C PRO A 160 -22.99 -26.66 13.81
N ALA A 161 -23.44 -27.41 12.80
CA ALA A 161 -23.52 -28.87 12.86
C ALA A 161 -22.12 -29.49 12.89
N ASP A 162 -22.06 -30.77 13.23
CA ASP A 162 -20.82 -31.54 13.14
C ASP A 162 -20.42 -31.75 11.67
N ILE A 163 -19.12 -31.94 11.42
CA ILE A 163 -18.58 -32.11 10.07
C ILE A 163 -19.01 -33.47 9.51
N GLU A 164 -19.60 -33.45 8.31
CA GLU A 164 -20.04 -34.67 7.61
C GLU A 164 -18.85 -35.52 7.14
N ARG A 165 -18.99 -36.85 7.26
CA ARG A 165 -18.16 -37.83 6.55
C ARG A 165 -18.87 -38.29 5.29
N ILE A 166 -18.16 -38.36 4.17
CA ILE A 166 -18.75 -38.62 2.86
C ILE A 166 -18.92 -40.12 2.68
N GLU A 167 -20.00 -40.68 3.22
CA GLU A 167 -20.24 -42.13 3.22
C GLU A 167 -20.25 -42.73 1.80
N GLY A 168 -19.48 -43.80 1.61
CA GLY A 168 -19.37 -44.53 0.35
C GLY A 168 -18.48 -43.87 -0.70
N PHE A 169 -17.76 -42.79 -0.36
CA PHE A 169 -16.84 -42.11 -1.28
C PHE A 169 -15.83 -43.06 -1.91
N THR A 170 -15.27 -44.00 -1.14
CA THR A 170 -14.31 -44.99 -1.65
C THR A 170 -14.88 -45.95 -2.70
N ASP A 171 -16.21 -46.01 -2.83
CA ASP A 171 -16.95 -46.88 -3.74
C ASP A 171 -17.75 -46.12 -4.81
N PHE A 172 -17.65 -44.79 -4.87
CA PHE A 172 -18.24 -44.00 -5.96
C PHE A 172 -17.75 -44.49 -7.33
N SER A 173 -18.66 -44.61 -8.29
CA SER A 173 -18.28 -44.78 -9.69
C SER A 173 -17.63 -43.49 -10.22
N ALA A 174 -16.96 -43.56 -11.37
CA ALA A 174 -16.37 -42.37 -12.00
C ALA A 174 -17.43 -41.27 -12.26
N GLU A 175 -18.65 -41.65 -12.65
CA GLU A 175 -19.75 -40.71 -12.86
C GLU A 175 -20.23 -40.08 -11.55
N ALA A 176 -20.32 -40.87 -10.47
CA ALA A 176 -20.71 -40.36 -9.16
C ALA A 176 -19.66 -39.41 -8.57
N LEU A 177 -18.38 -39.73 -8.77
CA LEU A 177 -17.25 -38.90 -8.33
C LEU A 177 -17.23 -37.54 -9.05
N GLU A 178 -17.41 -37.54 -10.38
CA GLU A 178 -17.48 -36.31 -11.16
C GLU A 178 -18.73 -35.47 -10.83
N ALA A 179 -19.88 -36.13 -10.60
CA ALA A 179 -21.08 -35.45 -10.15
C ALA A 179 -20.89 -34.80 -8.78
N TYR A 180 -20.21 -35.49 -7.85
CA TYR A 180 -19.89 -34.95 -6.53
C TYR A 180 -18.91 -33.77 -6.63
N ARG A 181 -17.85 -33.88 -7.44
CA ARG A 181 -16.89 -32.79 -7.71
C ARG A 181 -17.59 -31.52 -8.15
N LYS A 182 -18.49 -31.62 -9.13
CA LYS A 182 -19.28 -30.49 -9.63
C LYS A 182 -20.23 -29.93 -8.59
N LYS A 183 -20.94 -30.80 -7.85
CA LYS A 183 -21.86 -30.39 -6.78
C LYS A 183 -21.13 -29.59 -5.69
N MET A 184 -19.91 -29.99 -5.34
CA MET A 184 -19.11 -29.32 -4.31
C MET A 184 -18.35 -28.10 -4.82
N GLY A 185 -18.26 -27.91 -6.15
CA GLY A 185 -17.59 -26.77 -6.76
C GLY A 185 -16.06 -26.80 -6.63
N PHE A 186 -15.46 -27.98 -6.46
CA PHE A 186 -14.02 -28.17 -6.28
C PHE A 186 -13.22 -27.69 -7.51
N ALA A 187 -12.06 -27.08 -7.26
CA ALA A 187 -11.10 -26.66 -8.28
C ALA A 187 -10.29 -27.85 -8.83
N MET A 188 -10.12 -28.91 -8.04
CA MET A 188 -9.49 -30.18 -8.45
C MET A 188 -10.02 -30.69 -9.80
N SER A 189 -9.13 -31.29 -10.60
CA SER A 189 -9.51 -31.98 -11.83
C SER A 189 -10.20 -33.32 -11.54
N GLY A 190 -10.82 -33.91 -12.57
CA GLY A 190 -11.37 -35.26 -12.46
C GLY A 190 -10.30 -36.32 -12.13
N ALA A 191 -9.05 -36.11 -12.55
CA ALA A 191 -7.93 -36.98 -12.22
C ALA A 191 -7.50 -36.81 -10.76
N ASP A 192 -7.51 -35.59 -10.23
CA ASP A 192 -7.15 -35.31 -8.83
C ASP A 192 -8.15 -35.97 -7.88
N ILE A 193 -9.46 -35.77 -8.08
CA ILE A 193 -10.47 -36.37 -7.18
C ILE A 193 -10.45 -37.92 -7.24
N ALA A 194 -10.13 -38.51 -8.40
CA ALA A 194 -9.93 -39.95 -8.53
C ALA A 194 -8.67 -40.43 -7.79
N PHE A 195 -7.60 -39.63 -7.82
CA PHE A 195 -6.39 -39.89 -7.05
C PHE A 195 -6.65 -39.81 -5.54
N VAL A 196 -7.44 -38.83 -5.07
CA VAL A 196 -7.92 -38.74 -3.68
C VAL A 196 -8.75 -39.96 -3.31
N GLN A 197 -9.70 -40.38 -4.15
CA GLN A 197 -10.49 -41.59 -3.93
C GLN A 197 -9.61 -42.82 -3.74
N LYS A 198 -8.59 -42.98 -4.59
CA LYS A 198 -7.64 -44.09 -4.50
C LYS A 198 -6.90 -44.09 -3.17
N TYR A 199 -6.38 -42.94 -2.74
CA TYR A 199 -5.71 -42.79 -1.44
C TYR A 199 -6.59 -43.22 -0.26
N TYR A 200 -7.83 -42.72 -0.21
CA TYR A 200 -8.76 -43.08 0.85
C TYR A 200 -9.16 -44.56 0.83
N LYS A 201 -9.23 -45.15 -0.36
CA LYS A 201 -9.57 -46.56 -0.56
C LYS A 201 -8.44 -47.51 -0.18
N GLU A 202 -7.22 -47.21 -0.61
CA GLU A 202 -6.07 -48.12 -0.53
C GLU A 202 -5.24 -47.89 0.75
N ASP A 203 -4.96 -46.63 1.09
CA ASP A 203 -4.04 -46.24 2.16
C ASP A 203 -4.77 -46.00 3.49
N GLU A 204 -5.74 -45.07 3.53
CA GLU A 204 -6.45 -44.70 4.76
C GLU A 204 -7.55 -45.70 5.15
N LYS A 205 -8.12 -46.43 4.18
CA LYS A 205 -9.16 -47.46 4.34
C LYS A 205 -10.40 -46.95 5.11
N ARG A 206 -10.79 -45.72 4.82
CA ARG A 206 -11.97 -45.03 5.39
C ARG A 206 -12.49 -43.99 4.42
N ASP A 207 -13.73 -43.56 4.63
CA ASP A 207 -14.26 -42.40 3.93
C ASP A 207 -13.68 -41.07 4.51
N PRO A 208 -13.46 -40.06 3.65
CA PRO A 208 -12.97 -38.75 4.05
C PRO A 208 -14.05 -37.93 4.77
N SER A 209 -13.63 -36.98 5.61
CA SER A 209 -14.49 -35.88 6.04
C SER A 209 -14.64 -34.82 4.94
N LEU A 210 -15.67 -33.99 5.04
CA LEU A 210 -15.80 -32.81 4.18
C LEU A 210 -14.60 -31.86 4.32
N THR A 211 -14.09 -31.68 5.55
CA THR A 211 -12.92 -30.82 5.81
C THR A 211 -11.69 -31.33 5.07
N GLU A 212 -11.43 -32.63 5.08
CA GLU A 212 -10.29 -33.24 4.37
C GLU A 212 -10.35 -32.97 2.86
N LEU A 213 -11.53 -33.15 2.24
CA LEU A 213 -11.68 -32.88 0.81
C LEU A 213 -11.49 -31.39 0.49
N LYS A 214 -12.02 -30.47 1.32
CA LYS A 214 -11.84 -29.03 1.12
C LYS A 214 -10.40 -28.58 1.32
N VAL A 215 -9.70 -29.11 2.32
CA VAL A 215 -8.29 -28.79 2.55
C VAL A 215 -7.42 -29.31 1.41
N ILE A 216 -7.66 -30.53 0.91
CA ILE A 216 -6.95 -31.03 -0.29
C ILE A 216 -7.23 -30.15 -1.51
N ASP A 217 -8.49 -29.76 -1.75
CA ASP A 217 -8.86 -28.87 -2.87
C ASP A 217 -8.14 -27.51 -2.78
N THR A 218 -7.97 -27.00 -1.57
CA THR A 218 -7.28 -25.73 -1.31
C THR A 218 -5.77 -25.87 -1.54
N TYR A 219 -5.14 -26.89 -0.97
CA TYR A 219 -3.71 -27.18 -1.12
C TYR A 219 -3.29 -27.44 -2.57
N TRP A 220 -4.15 -28.11 -3.34
CA TRP A 220 -3.86 -28.47 -4.74
C TRP A 220 -4.45 -27.49 -5.76
N SER A 221 -5.00 -26.36 -5.32
CA SER A 221 -5.47 -25.30 -6.21
C SER A 221 -4.31 -24.69 -7.01
N ASP A 222 -4.60 -24.09 -8.17
CA ASP A 222 -3.57 -23.47 -9.01
C ASP A 222 -2.82 -22.37 -8.27
N HIS A 223 -3.53 -21.61 -7.43
CA HIS A 223 -2.97 -20.55 -6.60
C HIS A 223 -1.92 -21.02 -5.59
N CYS A 224 -2.08 -22.22 -5.00
CA CYS A 224 -1.14 -22.76 -4.01
C CYS A 224 -0.06 -23.67 -4.63
N ARG A 225 -0.41 -24.39 -5.71
CA ARG A 225 0.46 -25.40 -6.33
C ARG A 225 1.21 -24.88 -7.57
N HIS A 226 0.81 -23.74 -8.13
CA HIS A 226 1.28 -23.30 -9.44
C HIS A 226 1.10 -24.42 -10.48
N THR A 227 -0.09 -25.03 -10.52
CA THR A 227 -0.36 -26.24 -11.31
C THR A 227 -0.10 -25.99 -12.79
N THR A 228 -0.48 -24.81 -13.29
CA THR A 228 -0.18 -24.36 -14.66
C THR A 228 1.33 -24.32 -14.90
N PHE A 229 2.09 -23.70 -14.00
CA PHE A 229 3.56 -23.62 -14.11
C PHE A 229 4.26 -24.96 -13.91
N SER A 230 3.62 -25.90 -13.22
CA SER A 230 4.11 -27.26 -12.96
C SER A 230 3.62 -28.28 -14.01
N THR A 231 2.84 -27.86 -15.00
CA THR A 231 2.37 -28.72 -16.09
C THR A 231 3.54 -29.12 -16.98
N CYS A 232 3.62 -30.41 -17.32
CA CYS A 232 4.66 -30.96 -18.18
C CYS A 232 4.43 -30.50 -19.63
N ILE A 233 5.48 -29.97 -20.26
CA ILE A 233 5.47 -29.60 -21.68
C ILE A 233 5.96 -30.80 -22.49
N GLU A 234 5.14 -31.29 -23.43
CA GLU A 234 5.45 -32.48 -24.25
C GLU A 234 5.93 -32.13 -25.66
N ALA A 235 5.06 -31.52 -26.49
CA ALA A 235 5.42 -31.07 -27.83
C ALA A 235 5.66 -29.55 -27.87
N ILE A 236 6.71 -29.13 -28.58
CA ILE A 236 7.05 -27.71 -28.79
C ILE A 236 7.24 -27.51 -30.29
N ASP A 237 6.39 -26.67 -30.88
CA ASP A 237 6.46 -26.26 -32.27
C ASP A 237 6.72 -24.75 -32.38
N PHE A 238 7.51 -24.36 -33.37
CA PHE A 238 7.77 -22.96 -33.73
C PHE A 238 7.24 -22.70 -35.14
N GLU A 239 6.42 -21.66 -35.30
CA GLU A 239 6.13 -21.12 -36.63
C GLU A 239 7.44 -20.62 -37.28
N ARG A 240 7.50 -20.58 -38.61
CA ARG A 240 8.73 -20.15 -39.31
C ARG A 240 8.75 -18.63 -39.49
N GLY A 241 9.71 -17.98 -38.86
CA GLY A 241 10.06 -16.59 -39.13
C GLY A 241 11.29 -16.13 -38.34
N PRO A 242 11.76 -14.89 -38.60
CA PRO A 242 12.99 -14.38 -38.00
C PRO A 242 12.93 -14.25 -36.47
N VAL A 243 11.78 -13.89 -35.89
CA VAL A 243 11.66 -13.76 -34.43
C VAL A 243 11.58 -15.12 -33.78
N THR A 244 10.76 -16.04 -34.31
CA THR A 244 10.65 -17.42 -33.84
C THR A 244 11.97 -18.19 -33.93
N GLU A 245 12.81 -17.95 -34.96
CA GLU A 245 14.18 -18.47 -35.02
C GLU A 245 15.06 -17.99 -33.84
N ALA A 246 14.84 -16.78 -33.33
CA ALA A 246 15.52 -16.31 -32.13
C ALA A 246 14.98 -17.00 -30.86
N VAL A 247 13.66 -17.21 -30.77
CA VAL A 247 13.05 -17.96 -29.65
C VAL A 247 13.56 -19.41 -29.64
N GLU A 248 13.67 -20.05 -30.79
CA GLU A 248 14.20 -21.41 -30.92
C GLU A 248 15.65 -21.50 -30.41
N LYS A 249 16.51 -20.53 -30.75
CA LYS A 249 17.88 -20.44 -30.21
C LYS A 249 17.91 -20.22 -28.70
N ALA A 250 17.02 -19.40 -28.16
CA ALA A 250 16.90 -19.20 -26.71
C ALA A 250 16.45 -20.49 -26.01
N PHE A 251 15.56 -21.26 -26.66
CA PHE A 251 15.15 -22.58 -26.19
C PHE A 251 16.30 -23.60 -26.23
N GLU A 252 17.10 -23.66 -27.30
CA GLU A 252 18.31 -24.49 -27.36
C GLU A 252 19.32 -24.12 -26.23
N SER A 253 19.46 -22.82 -25.94
CA SER A 253 20.29 -22.34 -24.82
C SER A 253 19.73 -22.76 -23.47
N TYR A 254 18.41 -22.74 -23.30
CA TYR A 254 17.73 -23.26 -22.11
C TYR A 254 17.98 -24.76 -21.95
N ASP A 255 17.78 -25.56 -22.99
CA ASP A 255 17.95 -27.01 -22.99
C ASP A 255 19.40 -27.40 -22.62
N ALA A 256 20.38 -26.77 -23.28
CA ALA A 256 21.81 -26.97 -22.95
C ALA A 256 22.15 -26.58 -21.50
N THR A 257 21.49 -25.54 -20.96
CA THR A 257 21.66 -25.12 -19.56
C THR A 257 21.05 -26.16 -18.62
N ARG A 258 19.92 -26.73 -19.02
CA ARG A 258 19.20 -27.77 -18.29
C ARG A 258 20.04 -29.04 -18.19
N ASP A 259 20.62 -29.48 -19.30
CA ASP A 259 21.56 -30.60 -19.36
C ASP A 259 22.79 -30.35 -18.50
N ALA A 260 23.36 -29.14 -18.56
CA ALA A 260 24.52 -28.78 -17.75
C ALA A 260 24.21 -28.76 -16.23
N LEU A 261 22.97 -28.49 -15.82
CA LEU A 261 22.56 -28.39 -14.42
C LEU A 261 22.07 -29.73 -13.85
N TYR A 262 21.28 -30.49 -14.62
CA TYR A 262 20.60 -31.69 -14.14
C TYR A 262 21.11 -33.00 -14.76
N GLY A 263 21.91 -32.94 -15.83
CA GLY A 263 22.39 -34.08 -16.62
C GLY A 263 21.46 -34.43 -17.79
N GLU A 264 22.03 -34.97 -18.88
CA GLU A 264 21.29 -35.30 -20.13
C GLU A 264 20.20 -36.37 -19.93
N ASP A 265 20.38 -37.31 -19.00
CA ASP A 265 19.42 -38.40 -18.70
C ASP A 265 18.46 -38.07 -17.53
N THR A 266 18.20 -36.79 -17.25
CA THR A 266 17.36 -36.42 -16.10
C THR A 266 15.87 -36.72 -16.32
N ASP A 267 15.22 -37.33 -15.32
CA ASP A 267 13.76 -37.58 -15.33
C ASP A 267 12.93 -36.35 -14.91
N ARG A 268 13.57 -35.19 -14.68
CA ARG A 268 12.87 -33.97 -14.24
C ARG A 268 11.99 -33.43 -15.39
N PRO A 269 10.70 -33.14 -15.19
CA PRO A 269 9.85 -32.64 -16.27
C PRO A 269 10.27 -31.23 -16.72
N MET A 270 10.08 -30.93 -18.01
CA MET A 270 10.16 -29.57 -18.55
C MET A 270 8.82 -28.86 -18.26
N THR A 271 8.87 -27.73 -17.56
CA THR A 271 7.68 -26.95 -17.19
C THR A 271 8.02 -25.46 -17.22
N LEU A 272 7.00 -24.58 -17.21
CA LEU A 272 7.23 -23.13 -17.11
C LEU A 272 7.96 -22.76 -15.80
N MET A 273 7.68 -23.46 -14.70
CA MET A 273 8.40 -23.30 -13.43
C MET A 273 9.89 -23.62 -13.59
N ASP A 274 10.26 -24.68 -14.33
CA ASP A 274 11.67 -24.96 -14.58
C ASP A 274 12.34 -23.84 -15.38
N MET A 275 11.68 -23.32 -16.43
CA MET A 275 12.15 -22.18 -17.21
C MET A 275 12.33 -20.92 -16.37
N ALA A 276 11.39 -20.63 -15.45
CA ALA A 276 11.46 -19.45 -14.59
C ALA A 276 12.68 -19.46 -13.65
N VAL A 277 13.09 -20.63 -13.13
CA VAL A 277 14.15 -20.72 -12.10
C VAL A 277 15.54 -21.10 -12.65
N ILE A 278 15.63 -21.56 -13.90
CA ILE A 278 16.87 -22.13 -14.44
C ILE A 278 17.99 -21.10 -14.60
N GLY A 279 17.65 -19.86 -15.01
CA GLY A 279 18.61 -18.76 -15.13
C GLY A 279 19.31 -18.50 -13.82
N THR A 280 18.55 -18.38 -12.73
CA THR A 280 19.09 -18.21 -11.37
C THR A 280 19.97 -19.38 -10.95
N LYS A 281 19.61 -20.63 -11.26
CA LYS A 281 20.44 -21.81 -10.96
C LYS A 281 21.77 -21.79 -11.72
N GLU A 282 21.76 -21.41 -12.99
CA GLU A 282 22.98 -21.27 -13.80
C GLU A 282 23.89 -20.17 -13.25
N ILE A 283 23.34 -18.98 -13.00
CA ILE A 283 24.05 -17.82 -12.46
C ILE A 283 24.64 -18.14 -11.08
N LYS A 284 23.90 -18.89 -10.25
CA LYS A 284 24.40 -19.44 -8.98
C LYS A 284 25.59 -20.37 -9.18
N LYS A 285 25.50 -21.33 -10.11
CA LYS A 285 26.59 -22.26 -10.44
C LYS A 285 27.84 -21.53 -10.95
N ARG A 286 27.67 -20.38 -11.60
CA ARG A 286 28.76 -19.47 -12.03
C ARG A 286 29.37 -18.65 -10.89
N GLY A 287 28.76 -18.62 -9.71
CA GLY A 287 29.26 -17.89 -8.53
C GLY A 287 28.98 -16.39 -8.54
N LEU A 288 27.97 -15.93 -9.29
CA LEU A 288 27.69 -14.50 -9.48
C LEU A 288 26.70 -13.91 -8.46
N ILE A 289 26.21 -14.71 -7.51
CA ILE A 289 25.20 -14.30 -6.51
C ILE A 289 25.66 -14.64 -5.07
N PRO A 290 26.80 -14.09 -4.61
CA PRO A 290 27.41 -14.45 -3.33
C PRO A 290 26.61 -13.98 -2.10
N ASP A 291 25.60 -13.15 -2.31
CA ASP A 291 24.76 -12.47 -1.34
C ASP A 291 23.41 -13.15 -1.11
N LEU A 292 23.02 -14.16 -1.89
CA LEU A 292 21.74 -14.85 -1.71
C LEU A 292 21.62 -15.45 -0.30
N ASP A 293 20.51 -15.20 0.40
CA ASP A 293 20.20 -15.86 1.66
C ASP A 293 19.61 -17.25 1.39
N GLU A 294 20.28 -18.31 1.84
CA GLU A 294 19.86 -19.69 1.61
C GLU A 294 19.14 -20.25 2.85
N SER A 295 17.86 -20.60 2.69
CA SER A 295 16.99 -21.03 3.79
C SER A 295 15.89 -21.99 3.33
N GLU A 296 15.37 -22.82 4.25
CA GLU A 296 14.12 -23.60 4.06
C GLU A 296 12.85 -22.76 4.36
N GLU A 297 13.04 -21.51 4.79
CA GLU A 297 12.02 -20.52 5.10
C GLU A 297 12.21 -19.31 4.18
N ILE A 298 11.50 -19.29 3.04
CA ILE A 298 11.60 -18.23 2.03
C ILE A 298 10.19 -17.87 1.54
N ASN A 299 9.61 -16.80 2.10
CA ASN A 299 8.36 -16.23 1.58
C ASN A 299 8.61 -14.97 0.74
N ALA A 300 9.79 -14.36 0.88
CA ALA A 300 10.24 -13.18 0.16
C ALA A 300 11.68 -13.34 -0.35
N CYS A 301 12.00 -12.66 -1.44
CA CYS A 301 13.38 -12.55 -1.94
C CYS A 301 14.25 -12.01 -0.82
N SER A 302 15.39 -12.65 -0.53
CA SER A 302 16.24 -12.29 0.62
C SER A 302 17.70 -12.26 0.21
N VAL A 303 18.36 -11.12 0.41
CA VAL A 303 19.79 -10.93 0.10
C VAL A 303 20.55 -10.33 1.29
N ASN A 304 21.77 -10.80 1.49
CA ASN A 304 22.71 -10.30 2.49
C ASN A 304 23.24 -8.93 2.06
N MET A 305 23.25 -7.99 2.99
CA MET A 305 23.84 -6.66 2.78
C MET A 305 24.59 -6.19 4.02
N THR A 306 25.45 -5.20 3.84
CA THR A 306 26.14 -4.50 4.92
C THR A 306 25.52 -3.11 5.08
N VAL A 307 25.05 -2.81 6.29
CA VAL A 307 24.48 -1.51 6.64
C VAL A 307 25.48 -0.74 7.48
N ASP A 308 25.82 0.47 7.02
CA ASP A 308 26.56 1.45 7.80
C ASP A 308 25.62 2.10 8.83
N HIS A 309 25.86 1.88 10.11
CA HIS A 309 25.14 2.48 11.24
C HIS A 309 26.10 3.39 12.01
N ASP A 310 25.96 4.71 11.85
CA ASP A 310 26.85 5.73 12.43
C ASP A 310 28.37 5.47 12.20
N GLY A 311 28.74 4.91 11.04
CA GLY A 311 30.13 4.59 10.69
C GLY A 311 30.57 3.17 11.05
N VAL A 312 29.68 2.33 11.59
CA VAL A 312 29.94 0.93 11.92
C VAL A 312 29.18 0.03 10.96
N ASP A 313 29.88 -0.90 10.32
CA ASP A 313 29.27 -1.87 9.42
C ASP A 313 28.59 -3.01 10.21
N GLU A 314 27.32 -3.26 9.92
CA GLU A 314 26.49 -4.33 10.48
C GLU A 314 25.96 -5.27 9.39
N ASP A 315 25.82 -6.55 9.70
CA ASP A 315 25.24 -7.55 8.80
C ASP A 315 23.71 -7.51 8.85
N TRP A 316 23.09 -7.33 7.69
CA TRP A 316 21.64 -7.22 7.53
C TRP A 316 21.14 -8.08 6.37
N LEU A 317 19.83 -8.32 6.34
CA LEU A 317 19.12 -8.84 5.18
C LEU A 317 18.24 -7.73 4.58
N LEU A 318 18.32 -7.58 3.26
CA LEU A 318 17.36 -6.84 2.46
C LEU A 318 16.36 -7.85 1.87
N MET A 319 15.09 -7.59 2.04
CA MET A 319 14.01 -8.43 1.54
C MET A 319 13.08 -7.66 0.63
N PHE A 320 12.54 -8.32 -0.38
CA PHE A 320 11.54 -7.73 -1.27
C PHE A 320 10.59 -8.79 -1.82
N LYS A 321 9.40 -8.36 -2.19
CA LYS A 321 8.34 -9.24 -2.69
C LYS A 321 7.38 -8.45 -3.57
N ASN A 322 6.87 -9.08 -4.62
CA ASN A 322 5.69 -8.62 -5.37
C ASN A 322 4.55 -9.64 -5.22
N GLU A 323 3.33 -9.12 -5.22
CA GLU A 323 2.08 -9.87 -5.08
C GLU A 323 1.00 -9.28 -5.98
N THR A 324 -0.05 -10.08 -6.26
CA THR A 324 -1.19 -9.60 -7.06
C THR A 324 -2.53 -10.04 -6.51
N HIS A 325 -3.53 -9.18 -6.71
CA HIS A 325 -4.92 -9.44 -6.29
C HIS A 325 -5.91 -9.06 -7.41
N ASN A 326 -5.67 -9.57 -8.61
CA ASN A 326 -6.41 -9.19 -9.82
C ASN A 326 -7.92 -9.52 -9.71
N HIS A 327 -8.25 -10.75 -9.26
CA HIS A 327 -9.64 -11.21 -9.19
C HIS A 327 -10.46 -10.49 -8.12
N PRO A 328 -10.02 -10.39 -6.84
CA PRO A 328 -10.79 -9.67 -5.82
C PRO A 328 -11.03 -8.21 -6.19
N THR A 329 -10.04 -7.55 -6.78
CA THR A 329 -10.11 -6.13 -7.12
C THR A 329 -11.07 -5.83 -8.29
N GLU A 330 -11.40 -6.83 -9.10
CA GLU A 330 -12.39 -6.68 -10.17
C GLU A 330 -13.84 -6.71 -9.63
N ILE A 331 -14.07 -7.40 -8.49
CA ILE A 331 -15.39 -7.58 -7.86
C ILE A 331 -15.64 -6.53 -6.77
N GLU A 332 -14.65 -6.31 -5.90
CA GLU A 332 -14.68 -5.32 -4.82
C GLU A 332 -13.31 -4.62 -4.79
N PRO A 333 -13.17 -3.50 -5.54
CA PRO A 333 -11.86 -2.91 -5.80
C PRO A 333 -11.14 -2.39 -4.55
N PHE A 334 -11.86 -1.88 -3.56
CA PHE A 334 -11.25 -1.31 -2.36
C PHE A 334 -10.59 -2.41 -1.51
N GLY A 335 -11.34 -3.43 -1.10
CA GLY A 335 -10.83 -4.55 -0.31
C GLY A 335 -9.84 -5.41 -1.06
N GLY A 336 -10.05 -5.64 -2.36
CA GLY A 336 -9.10 -6.38 -3.19
C GLY A 336 -7.72 -5.74 -3.24
N ALA A 337 -7.65 -4.42 -3.46
CA ALA A 337 -6.39 -3.69 -3.51
C ALA A 337 -5.75 -3.49 -2.13
N ALA A 338 -6.56 -3.27 -1.09
CA ALA A 338 -6.06 -3.16 0.29
C ALA A 338 -5.37 -4.46 0.75
N THR A 339 -6.01 -5.60 0.48
CA THR A 339 -5.47 -6.92 0.85
C THR A 339 -4.30 -7.37 -0.02
N CYS A 340 -4.18 -6.84 -1.25
CA CYS A 340 -2.96 -6.98 -2.07
C CYS A 340 -1.72 -6.52 -1.30
N LEU A 341 -1.79 -5.30 -0.75
CA LEU A 341 -0.69 -4.73 0.02
C LEU A 341 -0.49 -5.47 1.34
N GLY A 342 -1.56 -5.76 2.09
CA GLY A 342 -1.47 -6.48 3.36
C GLY A 342 -0.78 -7.85 3.21
N GLY A 343 -1.17 -8.64 2.20
CA GLY A 343 -0.48 -9.90 1.87
C GLY A 343 1.01 -9.68 1.56
N ALA A 344 1.32 -8.73 0.67
CA ALA A 344 2.69 -8.41 0.28
C ALA A 344 3.57 -7.99 1.47
N ILE A 345 3.01 -7.32 2.49
CA ILE A 345 3.72 -6.90 3.71
C ILE A 345 4.00 -8.12 4.60
N ARG A 346 3.07 -9.06 4.73
CA ARG A 346 3.23 -10.24 5.60
C ARG A 346 4.27 -11.23 5.12
N ASP A 347 4.44 -11.36 3.81
CA ASP A 347 5.48 -12.20 3.20
C ASP A 347 6.90 -11.92 3.77
N PRO A 348 7.46 -10.70 3.67
CA PRO A 348 8.75 -10.39 4.28
C PRO A 348 8.70 -10.31 5.81
N LEU A 349 7.53 -10.05 6.42
CA LEU A 349 7.40 -10.13 7.89
C LEU A 349 7.65 -11.54 8.42
N SER A 350 7.38 -12.59 7.64
CA SER A 350 7.78 -13.95 7.99
C SER A 350 9.28 -14.01 8.30
N GLY A 351 10.11 -13.25 7.58
CA GLY A 351 11.53 -13.04 7.85
C GLY A 351 11.83 -12.00 8.92
N ARG A 352 10.94 -11.76 9.90
CA ARG A 352 11.10 -10.82 11.04
C ARG A 352 11.57 -9.42 10.62
N SER A 353 11.25 -9.02 9.39
CA SER A 353 11.73 -7.77 8.81
C SER A 353 10.79 -6.61 9.09
N TYR A 354 11.28 -5.39 8.94
CA TYR A 354 10.43 -4.20 8.96
C TYR A 354 10.21 -3.74 7.52
N VAL A 355 8.95 -3.73 7.08
CA VAL A 355 8.58 -3.29 5.74
C VAL A 355 8.48 -1.77 5.72
N TYR A 356 9.31 -1.10 4.93
CA TYR A 356 9.48 0.36 5.00
C TYR A 356 9.23 1.07 3.67
N GLN A 357 9.16 0.35 2.55
CA GLN A 357 8.85 0.94 1.27
C GLN A 357 7.91 0.07 0.43
N ALA A 358 7.04 0.70 -0.37
CA ALA A 358 6.17 0.05 -1.33
C ALA A 358 6.17 0.72 -2.70
N MET A 359 5.87 -0.08 -3.71
CA MET A 359 5.59 0.30 -5.09
C MET A 359 4.25 -0.29 -5.50
N ARG A 360 3.41 0.52 -6.16
CA ARG A 360 2.16 0.07 -6.76
C ARG A 360 2.21 0.21 -8.27
N LEU A 361 2.10 -0.89 -8.99
CA LEU A 361 2.10 -0.93 -10.45
C LEU A 361 0.82 -1.64 -10.93
N THR A 362 -0.05 -0.93 -11.62
CA THR A 362 -1.36 -1.48 -12.03
C THR A 362 -1.57 -1.41 -13.53
N GLY A 363 -2.52 -2.20 -14.01
CA GLY A 363 -2.95 -2.24 -15.41
C GLY A 363 -4.46 -2.03 -15.49
N ALA A 364 -4.91 -1.06 -16.28
CA ALA A 364 -6.33 -0.72 -16.40
C ALA A 364 -6.71 -0.37 -17.84
N TRP A 365 -8.01 -0.48 -18.15
CA TRP A 365 -8.56 0.22 -19.32
C TRP A 365 -8.82 1.69 -19.01
N ASP A 366 -9.12 2.51 -20.02
CA ASP A 366 -9.32 3.96 -19.89
C ASP A 366 -10.39 4.31 -18.81
N PRO A 367 -10.00 4.90 -17.67
CA PRO A 367 -10.94 5.26 -16.60
C PRO A 367 -11.79 6.50 -16.94
N ARG A 368 -11.61 7.06 -18.14
CA ARG A 368 -12.45 8.15 -18.69
C ARG A 368 -13.60 7.61 -19.52
N THR A 369 -13.65 6.30 -19.80
CA THR A 369 -14.78 5.67 -20.49
C THR A 369 -16.10 6.00 -19.77
N PRO A 370 -17.15 6.42 -20.50
CA PRO A 370 -18.47 6.68 -19.92
C PRO A 370 -19.05 5.45 -19.21
N ILE A 371 -19.79 5.66 -18.12
CA ILE A 371 -20.35 4.55 -17.33
C ILE A 371 -21.40 3.76 -18.13
N GLU A 372 -22.11 4.41 -19.05
CA GLU A 372 -23.06 3.78 -19.96
C GLU A 372 -22.43 2.73 -20.89
N ASP A 373 -21.12 2.80 -21.12
CA ASP A 373 -20.37 1.82 -21.93
C ASP A 373 -19.80 0.66 -21.08
N THR A 374 -20.18 0.57 -19.79
CA THR A 374 -19.78 -0.53 -18.92
C THR A 374 -20.37 -1.84 -19.41
N LEU A 375 -19.54 -2.87 -19.54
CA LEU A 375 -19.97 -4.20 -19.95
C LEU A 375 -20.90 -4.84 -18.88
N PRO A 376 -21.93 -5.58 -19.30
CA PRO A 376 -22.73 -6.41 -18.38
C PRO A 376 -21.84 -7.28 -17.49
N GLY A 377 -22.21 -7.38 -16.21
CA GLY A 377 -21.44 -8.12 -15.20
C GLY A 377 -20.16 -7.44 -14.70
N LYS A 378 -19.74 -6.29 -15.25
CA LYS A 378 -18.54 -5.57 -14.80
C LYS A 378 -18.87 -4.29 -14.04
N LEU A 379 -17.96 -3.86 -13.17
CA LEU A 379 -17.97 -2.52 -12.60
C LEU A 379 -17.43 -1.50 -13.62
N PRO A 380 -17.86 -0.22 -13.55
CA PRO A 380 -17.30 0.83 -14.39
C PRO A 380 -15.79 0.98 -14.16
N GLN A 381 -15.02 1.13 -15.23
CA GLN A 381 -13.54 1.21 -15.14
C GLN A 381 -13.06 2.33 -14.23
N ARG A 382 -13.70 3.50 -14.29
CA ARG A 382 -13.44 4.62 -13.38
C ARG A 382 -13.59 4.21 -11.91
N LYS A 383 -14.64 3.47 -11.58
CA LYS A 383 -14.92 3.00 -10.21
C LYS A 383 -13.81 2.04 -9.77
N ILE A 384 -13.47 1.07 -10.62
CA ILE A 384 -12.39 0.10 -10.36
C ILE A 384 -11.05 0.81 -10.09
N SER A 385 -10.63 1.74 -10.95
CA SER A 385 -9.35 2.46 -10.77
C SER A 385 -9.33 3.35 -9.52
N GLN A 386 -10.40 4.10 -9.25
CA GLN A 386 -10.47 5.02 -8.09
C GLN A 386 -10.59 4.27 -6.76
N GLU A 387 -11.47 3.26 -6.67
CA GLU A 387 -11.67 2.50 -5.43
C GLU A 387 -10.46 1.62 -5.10
N ALA A 388 -9.79 1.02 -6.09
CA ALA A 388 -8.56 0.27 -5.85
C ALA A 388 -7.41 1.16 -5.39
N ALA A 389 -7.22 2.33 -6.02
CA ALA A 389 -6.23 3.30 -5.56
C ALA A 389 -6.51 3.75 -4.12
N HIS A 390 -7.78 3.95 -3.77
CA HIS A 390 -8.19 4.30 -2.41
C HIS A 390 -7.96 3.14 -1.43
N GLY A 391 -8.28 1.90 -1.80
CA GLY A 391 -8.07 0.72 -0.95
C GLY A 391 -6.59 0.50 -0.61
N TYR A 392 -5.74 0.52 -1.63
CA TYR A 392 -4.29 0.35 -1.45
C TYR A 392 -3.67 1.50 -0.64
N SER A 393 -3.97 2.75 -1.00
CA SER A 393 -3.44 3.92 -0.27
C SER A 393 -3.95 3.98 1.16
N SER A 394 -5.22 3.65 1.41
CA SER A 394 -5.79 3.60 2.76
C SER A 394 -5.05 2.60 3.64
N TYR A 395 -4.77 1.39 3.14
CA TYR A 395 -4.02 0.37 3.89
C TYR A 395 -2.58 0.82 4.18
N GLY A 396 -1.86 1.29 3.14
CA GLY A 396 -0.47 1.73 3.25
C GLY A 396 -0.29 2.95 4.16
N ASN A 397 -1.19 3.94 4.08
CA ASN A 397 -1.13 5.14 4.89
C ASN A 397 -1.39 4.82 6.38
N GLN A 398 -2.39 3.97 6.67
CA GLN A 398 -2.73 3.57 8.04
C GLN A 398 -1.61 2.75 8.70
N ILE A 399 -1.03 1.78 7.97
CA ILE A 399 0.06 0.96 8.50
C ILE A 399 1.40 1.72 8.60
N GLY A 400 1.50 2.89 7.96
CA GLY A 400 2.69 3.74 8.00
C GLY A 400 3.80 3.29 7.05
N LEU A 401 3.43 2.92 5.82
CA LEU A 401 4.35 2.46 4.79
C LEU A 401 4.57 3.52 3.70
N ALA A 402 5.83 3.87 3.43
CA ALA A 402 6.15 4.86 2.41
C ALA A 402 6.02 4.24 1.00
N THR A 403 5.06 4.72 0.21
CA THR A 403 4.91 4.31 -1.18
C THR A 403 5.70 5.25 -2.08
N GLY A 404 6.85 4.77 -2.56
CA GLY A 404 7.82 5.59 -3.31
C GLY A 404 7.51 5.72 -4.79
N GLN A 405 6.69 4.83 -5.36
CA GLN A 405 6.30 4.88 -6.77
C GLN A 405 4.90 4.30 -6.96
N VAL A 406 4.07 5.00 -7.74
CA VAL A 406 2.70 4.59 -8.10
C VAL A 406 2.52 4.86 -9.58
N VAL A 407 2.21 3.82 -10.35
CA VAL A 407 1.97 3.92 -11.80
C VAL A 407 0.81 3.00 -12.20
N GLU A 408 -0.08 3.52 -13.04
CA GLU A 408 -1.10 2.75 -13.75
C GLU A 408 -0.79 2.76 -15.24
N VAL A 409 -0.64 1.57 -15.82
CA VAL A 409 -0.40 1.32 -17.24
C VAL A 409 -1.75 1.07 -17.92
N TYR A 410 -2.02 1.78 -19.00
CA TYR A 410 -3.28 1.73 -19.71
C TYR A 410 -3.17 0.90 -20.99
N ASP A 411 -4.03 -0.11 -21.14
CA ASP A 411 -4.14 -0.94 -22.35
C ASP A 411 -5.58 -1.46 -22.56
N PRO A 412 -6.09 -1.52 -23.81
CA PRO A 412 -7.41 -2.10 -24.10
C PRO A 412 -7.63 -3.51 -23.55
N GLY A 413 -6.59 -4.36 -23.52
CA GLY A 413 -6.74 -5.73 -23.02
C GLY A 413 -7.09 -5.81 -21.52
N PHE A 414 -6.75 -4.78 -20.73
CA PHE A 414 -7.12 -4.73 -19.32
C PHE A 414 -8.63 -4.47 -19.09
N LEU A 415 -9.41 -4.20 -20.15
CA LEU A 415 -10.87 -4.24 -20.07
C LEU A 415 -11.38 -5.65 -19.72
N ALA A 416 -10.67 -6.70 -20.14
CA ALA A 416 -10.99 -8.07 -19.76
C ALA A 416 -10.95 -8.20 -18.24
N LYS A 417 -9.83 -7.79 -17.63
CA LYS A 417 -9.62 -7.82 -16.19
C LYS A 417 -8.44 -6.92 -15.85
N ARG A 418 -8.56 -6.15 -14.77
CA ARG A 418 -7.46 -5.29 -14.33
C ARG A 418 -6.24 -6.10 -13.88
N MET A 419 -5.12 -5.41 -13.78
CA MET A 419 -3.92 -5.87 -13.09
C MET A 419 -3.72 -5.03 -11.81
N GLU A 420 -3.68 -5.67 -10.65
CA GLU A 420 -3.38 -5.06 -9.35
C GLU A 420 -2.11 -5.71 -8.79
N VAL A 421 -0.97 -5.02 -8.90
CA VAL A 421 0.33 -5.51 -8.39
C VAL A 421 0.84 -4.56 -7.32
N GLY A 422 1.19 -5.13 -6.17
CA GLY A 422 1.92 -4.47 -5.10
C GLY A 422 3.31 -5.06 -4.95
N ALA A 423 4.31 -4.23 -4.69
CA ALA A 423 5.64 -4.71 -4.36
C ALA A 423 6.21 -3.93 -3.16
N VAL A 424 6.97 -4.62 -2.30
CA VAL A 424 7.46 -4.06 -1.04
C VAL A 424 8.94 -4.33 -0.83
N ILE A 425 9.58 -3.47 -0.02
CA ILE A 425 10.94 -3.64 0.48
C ILE A 425 10.93 -3.66 2.00
N ALA A 426 11.69 -4.57 2.56
CA ALA A 426 11.87 -4.74 3.99
C ALA A 426 13.33 -5.01 4.35
N ALA A 427 13.69 -4.80 5.62
CA ALA A 427 15.03 -5.11 6.09
C ALA A 427 15.03 -5.57 7.55
N ALA A 428 16.01 -6.38 7.92
CA ALA A 428 16.27 -6.81 9.30
C ALA A 428 17.76 -6.94 9.59
N PRO A 429 18.21 -6.66 10.82
CA PRO A 429 19.51 -7.14 11.30
C PRO A 429 19.58 -8.66 11.17
N LYS A 430 20.69 -9.18 10.63
CA LYS A 430 20.82 -10.62 10.36
C LYS A 430 20.72 -11.47 11.62
N GLU A 431 21.16 -10.94 12.75
CA GLU A 431 21.08 -11.63 14.05
C GLU A 431 19.65 -11.86 14.58
N ASN A 432 18.64 -11.14 14.04
CA ASN A 432 17.24 -11.35 14.41
C ASN A 432 16.58 -12.47 13.59
N ILE A 433 17.30 -13.03 12.60
CA ILE A 433 16.78 -14.05 11.68
C ILE A 433 17.34 -15.41 12.08
N VAL A 434 16.60 -16.11 12.93
CA VAL A 434 16.91 -17.50 13.31
C VAL A 434 16.36 -18.45 12.25
N ARG A 435 17.21 -19.33 11.72
CA ARG A 435 16.88 -20.34 10.69
C ARG A 435 17.00 -21.74 11.28
N GLU A 436 16.07 -22.10 12.18
CA GLU A 436 16.05 -23.41 12.83
C GLU A 436 14.89 -24.28 12.33
N ARG A 437 15.14 -25.58 12.16
CA ARG A 437 14.06 -26.53 11.81
C ARG A 437 13.24 -26.85 13.06
N PRO A 438 11.89 -26.72 13.02
CA PRO A 438 11.02 -27.09 14.14
C PRO A 438 11.23 -28.52 14.64
N GLN A 439 11.18 -28.71 15.95
CA GLN A 439 11.37 -30.00 16.63
C GLN A 439 10.07 -30.44 17.32
N PRO A 440 9.87 -31.76 17.53
CA PRO A 440 8.74 -32.26 18.32
C PRO A 440 8.70 -31.60 19.71
N GLY A 441 7.53 -31.09 20.10
CA GLY A 441 7.32 -30.32 21.33
C GLY A 441 7.42 -28.80 21.16
N ASP A 442 7.94 -28.30 20.04
CA ASP A 442 7.82 -26.88 19.70
C ASP A 442 6.35 -26.49 19.53
N VAL A 443 6.04 -25.24 19.82
CA VAL A 443 4.67 -24.73 19.90
C VAL A 443 4.43 -23.71 18.80
N ILE A 444 3.22 -23.76 18.21
CA ILE A 444 2.79 -22.79 17.20
C ILE A 444 1.79 -21.82 17.82
N LEU A 445 2.13 -20.54 17.73
CA LEU A 445 1.31 -19.43 18.16
C LEU A 445 0.71 -18.73 16.94
N LEU A 446 -0.57 -18.37 17.04
CA LEU A 446 -1.25 -17.45 16.13
C LEU A 446 -1.15 -16.05 16.73
N VAL A 447 -0.58 -15.12 15.97
CA VAL A 447 -0.39 -13.71 16.35
C VAL A 447 -1.29 -12.83 15.49
N GLY A 448 -2.07 -11.93 16.13
CA GLY A 448 -2.83 -10.89 15.43
C GLY A 448 -4.33 -11.14 15.32
N GLY A 449 -4.86 -10.95 14.12
CA GLY A 449 -6.29 -10.88 13.82
C GLY A 449 -7.12 -12.11 14.20
N LYS A 450 -8.42 -11.88 14.43
CA LYS A 450 -9.39 -12.95 14.73
C LYS A 450 -9.95 -13.57 13.45
N THR A 451 -10.38 -14.82 13.53
CA THR A 451 -10.88 -15.61 12.40
C THR A 451 -12.38 -15.40 12.17
N GLY A 452 -12.75 -15.08 10.94
CA GLY A 452 -14.11 -14.92 10.43
C GLY A 452 -14.40 -15.85 9.25
N ARG A 453 -15.57 -15.72 8.62
CA ARG A 453 -15.89 -16.37 7.34
C ARG A 453 -15.36 -15.52 6.18
N ASP A 454 -14.09 -15.15 6.26
CA ASP A 454 -13.44 -14.28 5.28
C ASP A 454 -12.68 -15.17 4.29
N GLY A 455 -12.94 -15.02 2.99
CA GLY A 455 -12.21 -15.73 1.94
C GLY A 455 -12.34 -17.25 1.98
N CYS A 456 -13.36 -17.82 2.65
CA CYS A 456 -13.55 -19.27 2.68
C CYS A 456 -13.83 -19.80 1.26
N GLY A 457 -12.80 -20.34 0.59
CA GLY A 457 -12.86 -20.77 -0.82
C GLY A 457 -12.24 -19.78 -1.81
N GLY A 458 -11.65 -18.66 -1.35
CA GLY A 458 -11.03 -17.62 -2.19
C GLY A 458 -9.92 -18.15 -3.09
N ALA A 459 -9.01 -18.98 -2.55
CA ALA A 459 -7.98 -19.67 -3.34
C ALA A 459 -8.57 -20.43 -4.55
N THR A 460 -9.70 -21.11 -4.35
CA THR A 460 -10.39 -21.86 -5.41
C THR A 460 -11.16 -20.94 -6.37
N GLY A 461 -11.73 -19.85 -5.86
CA GLY A 461 -12.46 -18.84 -6.64
C GLY A 461 -11.55 -18.07 -7.61
N SER A 462 -10.35 -17.70 -7.16
CA SER A 462 -9.34 -17.02 -7.99
C SER A 462 -8.91 -17.82 -9.23
N SER A 463 -9.05 -19.16 -9.15
CA SER A 463 -8.73 -20.11 -10.22
C SER A 463 -9.89 -20.33 -11.22
N LYS A 464 -11.08 -19.76 -10.98
CA LYS A 464 -12.28 -19.90 -11.85
C LYS A 464 -12.40 -18.74 -12.86
N ALA A 465 -13.10 -19.00 -13.97
CA ALA A 465 -13.41 -17.97 -14.96
C ALA A 465 -14.48 -17.01 -14.43
N HIS A 466 -14.35 -15.73 -14.75
CA HIS A 466 -15.40 -14.74 -14.49
C HIS A 466 -16.51 -14.88 -15.51
N THR A 467 -17.73 -15.09 -15.00
CA THR A 467 -19.00 -15.06 -15.73
C THR A 467 -20.03 -14.30 -14.89
N GLU A 468 -21.12 -13.83 -15.51
CA GLU A 468 -22.20 -13.13 -14.79
C GLU A 468 -22.78 -13.94 -13.62
N GLU A 469 -22.89 -15.27 -13.75
CA GLU A 469 -23.44 -16.14 -12.70
C GLU A 469 -22.50 -16.29 -11.49
N SER A 470 -21.18 -16.30 -11.71
CA SER A 470 -20.18 -16.50 -10.66
C SER A 470 -20.14 -15.36 -9.62
N ILE A 471 -20.44 -14.14 -10.04
CA ILE A 471 -20.34 -12.93 -9.20
C ILE A 471 -21.35 -12.94 -8.05
N HIS A 472 -22.51 -13.59 -8.24
CA HIS A 472 -23.54 -13.71 -7.22
C HIS A 472 -23.20 -14.73 -6.12
N GLU A 473 -22.28 -15.66 -6.38
CA GLU A 473 -21.83 -16.68 -5.42
C GLU A 473 -20.58 -16.25 -4.62
N SER A 474 -19.83 -15.26 -5.11
CA SER A 474 -18.54 -14.77 -4.56
C SER A 474 -18.62 -13.88 -3.31
N GLY A 475 -19.79 -13.72 -2.67
CA GLY A 475 -19.96 -12.93 -1.44
C GLY A 475 -19.00 -13.29 -0.29
N ALA A 476 -18.60 -14.55 -0.21
CA ALA A 476 -17.67 -15.06 0.81
C ALA A 476 -16.18 -14.84 0.48
N GLU A 477 -15.86 -14.42 -0.75
CA GLU A 477 -14.48 -14.27 -1.24
C GLU A 477 -13.90 -12.87 -0.95
N VAL A 478 -14.74 -11.90 -0.61
CA VAL A 478 -14.30 -10.52 -0.35
C VAL A 478 -13.79 -10.35 1.07
N GLN A 479 -12.56 -9.86 1.16
CA GLN A 479 -11.81 -9.68 2.39
C GLN A 479 -11.63 -8.18 2.66
N LYS A 480 -11.86 -7.76 3.90
CA LYS A 480 -11.52 -6.40 4.36
C LYS A 480 -10.35 -6.47 5.32
N GLY A 481 -9.28 -5.78 4.97
CA GLY A 481 -8.10 -5.70 5.82
C GLY A 481 -8.27 -4.73 6.99
N ASN A 482 -7.52 -4.97 8.07
CA ASN A 482 -7.39 -4.15 9.26
C ASN A 482 -5.92 -3.70 9.45
N PRO A 483 -5.45 -2.67 8.73
CA PRO A 483 -4.04 -2.25 8.76
C PRO A 483 -3.53 -1.85 10.14
N VAL A 484 -4.43 -1.42 11.05
CA VAL A 484 -4.10 -1.07 12.43
C VAL A 484 -3.61 -2.29 13.22
N GLU A 485 -4.15 -3.48 12.97
CA GLU A 485 -3.71 -4.71 13.63
C GLU A 485 -2.37 -5.18 13.07
N GLU A 486 -2.20 -5.16 11.74
CA GLU A 486 -0.94 -5.55 11.09
C GLU A 486 0.23 -4.62 11.46
N ARG A 487 -0.03 -3.32 11.66
CA ARG A 487 0.96 -2.36 12.18
C ARG A 487 1.60 -2.84 13.48
N LYS A 488 0.78 -3.34 14.41
CA LYS A 488 1.27 -3.82 15.71
C LYS A 488 2.17 -5.05 15.53
N ILE A 489 1.85 -5.93 14.57
CA ILE A 489 2.67 -7.11 14.26
C ILE A 489 4.06 -6.65 13.78
N GLN A 490 4.12 -5.64 12.91
CA GLN A 490 5.40 -5.05 12.48
C GLN A 490 6.20 -4.46 13.64
N ARG A 491 5.54 -3.81 14.61
CA ARG A 491 6.23 -3.29 15.81
C ARG A 491 6.76 -4.42 16.68
N LEU A 492 5.98 -5.47 16.87
CA LEU A 492 6.35 -6.65 17.64
C LEU A 492 7.59 -7.33 17.04
N PHE A 493 7.58 -7.59 15.74
CA PHE A 493 8.66 -8.31 15.05
C PHE A 493 9.94 -7.47 14.91
N ARG A 494 9.84 -6.14 15.00
CA ARG A 494 11.01 -5.26 15.06
C ARG A 494 11.77 -5.36 16.38
N ASN A 495 11.18 -5.95 17.42
CA ASN A 495 11.87 -6.19 18.69
C ASN A 495 12.83 -7.39 18.55
N GLY A 496 14.14 -7.14 18.67
CA GLY A 496 15.18 -8.16 18.51
C GLY A 496 15.14 -9.28 19.55
N ASP A 497 14.69 -9.00 20.78
CA ASP A 497 14.56 -10.03 21.83
C ASP A 497 13.45 -11.02 21.46
N LEU A 498 12.34 -10.52 20.91
CA LEU A 498 11.24 -11.36 20.42
C LEU A 498 11.60 -12.09 19.13
N ALA A 499 12.18 -11.39 18.17
CA ALA A 499 12.50 -11.95 16.86
C ALA A 499 13.42 -13.17 16.97
N ARG A 500 14.37 -13.17 17.92
CA ARG A 500 15.29 -14.29 18.18
C ARG A 500 14.63 -15.53 18.79
N MET A 501 13.42 -15.42 19.34
CA MET A 501 12.66 -16.58 19.82
C MET A 501 11.95 -17.33 18.67
N ILE A 502 11.80 -16.71 17.50
CA ILE A 502 11.06 -17.27 16.37
C ILE A 502 11.96 -18.18 15.54
N LYS A 503 11.74 -19.50 15.65
CA LYS A 503 12.47 -20.51 14.87
C LYS A 503 12.05 -20.53 13.40
N ARG A 504 10.74 -20.39 13.17
CA ARG A 504 10.10 -20.35 11.85
C ARG A 504 8.81 -19.56 11.92
N CYS A 505 8.45 -18.89 10.83
CA CYS A 505 7.24 -18.09 10.71
C CYS A 505 6.63 -18.25 9.32
N ASN A 506 5.31 -18.12 9.24
CA ASN A 506 4.58 -18.05 7.98
C ASN A 506 3.42 -17.07 8.13
N ASP A 507 3.01 -16.44 7.04
CA ASP A 507 1.83 -15.59 7.02
C ASP A 507 0.55 -16.40 6.80
N PHE A 508 -0.58 -15.85 7.21
CA PHE A 508 -1.88 -16.40 6.83
C PHE A 508 -2.36 -15.73 5.54
N GLY A 509 -2.21 -16.46 4.43
CA GLY A 509 -2.76 -16.11 3.12
C GLY A 509 -3.85 -17.10 2.68
N ALA A 510 -3.72 -17.59 1.45
CA ALA A 510 -4.62 -18.57 0.85
C ALA A 510 -4.68 -19.87 1.67
N GLY A 511 -5.89 -20.37 1.92
CA GLY A 511 -6.12 -21.61 2.68
C GLY A 511 -5.92 -21.55 4.20
N GLY A 512 -5.64 -20.38 4.76
CA GLY A 512 -5.78 -20.12 6.19
C GLY A 512 -4.92 -21.01 7.09
N VAL A 513 -5.50 -21.48 8.20
CA VAL A 513 -4.83 -22.37 9.17
C VAL A 513 -4.24 -23.60 8.50
N SER A 514 -4.97 -24.17 7.52
CA SER A 514 -4.56 -25.41 6.90
C SER A 514 -3.22 -25.31 6.19
N VAL A 515 -2.99 -24.23 5.44
CA VAL A 515 -1.76 -23.99 4.68
C VAL A 515 -0.71 -23.32 5.57
N ALA A 516 -1.04 -22.18 6.18
CA ALA A 516 -0.08 -21.36 6.93
C ALA A 516 0.60 -22.14 8.06
N ILE A 517 -0.18 -22.86 8.86
CA ILE A 517 0.36 -23.70 9.94
C ILE A 517 0.89 -25.02 9.37
N GLY A 518 0.20 -25.63 8.40
CA GLY A 518 0.58 -26.90 7.80
C GLY A 518 1.94 -26.90 7.07
N GLU A 519 2.45 -25.74 6.66
CA GLU A 519 3.77 -25.60 6.03
C GLU A 519 4.92 -25.43 7.02
N LEU A 520 4.62 -25.06 8.27
CA LEU A 520 5.64 -24.80 9.29
C LEU A 520 6.37 -26.08 9.73
N ALA A 521 5.69 -27.22 9.76
CA ALA A 521 6.30 -28.50 10.09
C ALA A 521 5.58 -29.68 9.42
N ASP A 522 6.30 -30.79 9.25
CA ASP A 522 5.78 -32.00 8.61
C ASP A 522 4.76 -32.77 9.46
N SER A 523 4.68 -32.48 10.76
CA SER A 523 3.91 -33.26 11.73
C SER A 523 3.31 -32.34 12.79
N LEU A 524 1.98 -32.25 12.81
CA LEU A 524 1.26 -31.19 13.53
C LEU A 524 -0.03 -31.71 14.14
N ASP A 525 -0.27 -31.32 15.40
CA ASP A 525 -1.56 -31.48 16.09
C ASP A 525 -2.14 -30.09 16.35
N ILE A 526 -3.21 -29.74 15.63
CA ILE A 526 -3.86 -28.43 15.64
C ILE A 526 -5.21 -28.51 16.36
N ASP A 527 -5.43 -27.62 17.32
CA ASP A 527 -6.68 -27.47 18.04
C ASP A 527 -7.46 -26.25 17.53
N LEU A 528 -8.47 -26.49 16.70
CA LEU A 528 -9.26 -25.43 16.09
C LEU A 528 -10.18 -24.72 17.09
N ASP A 529 -10.45 -25.32 18.26
CA ASP A 529 -11.23 -24.65 19.30
C ASP A 529 -10.47 -23.49 19.96
N LYS A 530 -9.13 -23.50 19.88
CA LYS A 530 -8.26 -22.42 20.37
C LYS A 530 -8.11 -21.26 19.40
N VAL A 531 -8.49 -21.42 18.14
CA VAL A 531 -8.37 -20.35 17.13
C VAL A 531 -9.28 -19.19 17.51
N PRO A 532 -8.76 -17.95 17.70
CA PRO A 532 -9.58 -16.78 18.04
C PRO A 532 -10.61 -16.46 16.96
N LYS A 533 -11.84 -16.13 17.36
CA LYS A 533 -13.00 -15.93 16.46
C LYS A 533 -13.51 -14.51 16.51
N LYS A 534 -13.88 -13.93 15.36
CA LYS A 534 -14.56 -12.61 15.28
C LYS A 534 -15.97 -12.69 15.86
N TYR A 535 -16.66 -13.80 15.61
CA TYR A 535 -18.02 -14.09 16.08
C TYR A 535 -18.23 -15.60 16.19
N GLU A 536 -19.22 -15.98 17.00
CA GLU A 536 -19.63 -17.38 17.15
C GLU A 536 -20.42 -17.86 15.92
N GLY A 537 -20.39 -19.17 15.65
CA GLY A 537 -21.15 -19.79 14.57
C GLY A 537 -20.31 -20.33 13.40
N LEU A 538 -18.98 -20.22 13.46
CA LEU A 538 -18.06 -20.85 12.50
C LEU A 538 -17.92 -22.35 12.78
N ASP A 539 -18.03 -23.17 11.73
CA ASP A 539 -17.76 -24.61 11.83
C ASP A 539 -16.24 -24.93 11.75
N GLY A 540 -15.87 -26.17 12.05
CA GLY A 540 -14.47 -26.60 12.02
C GLY A 540 -13.81 -26.50 10.65
N THR A 541 -14.57 -26.63 9.56
CA THR A 541 -14.03 -26.46 8.20
C THR A 541 -13.75 -25.00 7.91
N GLU A 542 -14.69 -24.10 8.26
CA GLU A 542 -14.52 -22.66 8.11
C GLU A 542 -13.31 -22.15 8.91
N LEU A 543 -13.09 -22.65 10.13
CA LEU A 543 -11.89 -22.31 10.91
C LEU A 543 -10.59 -22.80 10.25
N ALA A 544 -10.60 -23.97 9.63
CA ALA A 544 -9.42 -24.56 8.99
C ALA A 544 -8.98 -23.80 7.73
N ILE A 545 -9.94 -23.31 6.91
CA ILE A 545 -9.64 -22.72 5.59
C ILE A 545 -9.86 -21.20 5.50
N SER A 546 -10.27 -20.54 6.60
CA SER A 546 -10.53 -19.10 6.60
C SER A 546 -9.27 -18.30 6.29
N GLU A 547 -9.41 -17.38 5.34
CA GLU A 547 -8.36 -16.47 4.85
C GLU A 547 -8.48 -15.08 5.50
N SER A 548 -8.98 -15.02 6.74
CA SER A 548 -8.96 -13.78 7.53
C SER A 548 -7.56 -13.16 7.55
N GLN A 549 -7.52 -11.85 7.40
CA GLN A 549 -6.29 -11.08 7.23
C GLN A 549 -5.59 -10.78 8.57
N GLU A 550 -4.38 -10.20 8.48
CA GLU A 550 -3.57 -9.72 9.61
C GLU A 550 -3.21 -10.78 10.66
N ARG A 551 -2.85 -11.98 10.22
CA ARG A 551 -2.42 -13.08 11.10
C ARG A 551 -1.05 -13.60 10.69
N MET A 552 -0.23 -13.96 11.68
CA MET A 552 1.04 -14.66 11.50
C MET A 552 1.07 -15.93 12.34
N ALA A 553 1.66 -17.00 11.80
CA ALA A 553 1.94 -18.23 12.54
C ALA A 553 3.43 -18.25 12.90
N VAL A 554 3.75 -18.43 14.18
CA VAL A 554 5.14 -18.45 14.67
C VAL A 554 5.41 -19.74 15.42
N VAL A 555 6.56 -20.36 15.14
CA VAL A 555 7.08 -21.52 15.87
C VAL A 555 8.10 -21.05 16.91
N VAL A 556 7.86 -21.40 18.17
CA VAL A 556 8.75 -21.09 19.29
C VAL A 556 9.02 -22.34 20.12
N ALA A 557 10.11 -22.33 20.90
CA ALA A 557 10.34 -23.39 21.88
C ALA A 557 9.28 -23.33 22.99
N ALA A 558 8.95 -24.49 23.59
CA ALA A 558 7.93 -24.57 24.64
C ALA A 558 8.25 -23.69 25.87
N GLU A 559 9.54 -23.48 26.17
CA GLU A 559 10.01 -22.63 27.27
C GLU A 559 9.86 -21.12 27.02
N ASP A 560 9.73 -20.71 25.76
CA ASP A 560 9.62 -19.29 25.37
C ASP A 560 8.16 -18.81 25.24
N VAL A 561 7.19 -19.73 25.24
CA VAL A 561 5.76 -19.44 24.97
C VAL A 561 5.20 -18.34 25.88
N ASP A 562 5.40 -18.45 27.19
CA ASP A 562 4.83 -17.49 28.15
C ASP A 562 5.41 -16.09 27.96
N HIS A 563 6.73 -16.00 27.72
CA HIS A 563 7.40 -14.73 27.48
C HIS A 563 6.98 -14.09 26.16
N PHE A 564 6.83 -14.89 25.10
CA PHE A 564 6.33 -14.43 23.82
C PHE A 564 4.91 -13.85 23.93
N ILE A 565 4.02 -14.54 24.65
CA ILE A 565 2.65 -14.06 24.91
C ILE A 565 2.66 -12.76 25.73
N GLU A 566 3.53 -12.65 26.75
CA GLU A 566 3.70 -11.42 27.53
C GLU A 566 4.09 -10.22 26.64
N MET A 567 5.07 -10.40 25.75
CA MET A 567 5.51 -9.35 24.82
C MET A 567 4.41 -8.97 23.81
N GLY A 568 3.66 -9.96 23.29
CA GLY A 568 2.51 -9.70 22.44
C GLY A 568 1.40 -8.90 23.15
N ASN A 569 1.09 -9.25 24.40
CA ASN A 569 0.13 -8.52 25.22
C ASN A 569 0.59 -7.07 25.50
N ALA A 570 1.89 -6.85 25.73
CA ALA A 570 2.47 -5.52 25.92
C ALA A 570 2.30 -4.63 24.67
N GLU A 571 2.32 -5.24 23.48
CA GLU A 571 2.09 -4.59 22.18
C GLU A 571 0.60 -4.46 21.81
N ASN A 572 -0.31 -4.76 22.75
CA ASN A 572 -1.76 -4.73 22.53
C ASN A 572 -2.22 -5.67 21.38
N LEU A 573 -1.54 -6.81 21.25
CA LEU A 573 -1.80 -7.88 20.28
C LEU A 573 -2.23 -9.17 20.96
N GLU A 574 -3.22 -9.86 20.40
CA GLU A 574 -3.61 -11.20 20.85
C GLU A 574 -2.63 -12.25 20.30
N VAL A 575 -2.14 -13.12 21.18
CA VAL A 575 -1.28 -14.25 20.85
C VAL A 575 -1.84 -15.51 21.48
N THR A 576 -2.10 -16.53 20.66
CA THR A 576 -2.79 -17.74 21.10
C THR A 576 -2.07 -18.99 20.63
N GLN A 577 -1.81 -19.91 21.55
CA GLN A 577 -1.32 -21.24 21.21
C GLN A 577 -2.41 -22.04 20.50
N VAL A 578 -2.11 -22.51 19.27
CA VAL A 578 -3.07 -23.22 18.43
C VAL A 578 -2.62 -24.61 17.99
N ALA A 579 -1.30 -24.88 17.98
CA ALA A 579 -0.79 -26.19 17.59
C ALA A 579 0.52 -26.57 18.30
N VAL A 580 0.87 -27.84 18.20
CA VAL A 580 2.14 -28.42 18.68
C VAL A 580 2.77 -29.26 17.57
N VAL A 581 4.09 -29.14 17.42
CA VAL A 581 4.86 -29.98 16.49
C VAL A 581 5.03 -31.38 17.07
N THR A 582 4.75 -32.40 16.26
CA THR A 582 4.85 -33.82 16.64
C THR A 582 5.85 -34.55 15.75
N ASP A 583 5.95 -35.87 15.87
CA ASP A 583 6.81 -36.76 15.06
C ASP A 583 6.01 -37.83 14.30
N THR A 584 4.70 -37.59 14.10
CA THR A 584 3.76 -38.60 13.60
C THR A 584 3.77 -38.78 12.08
N GLY A 585 4.37 -37.86 11.32
CA GLY A 585 4.29 -37.78 9.85
C GLY A 585 2.93 -37.27 9.34
N ARG A 586 2.10 -36.67 10.19
CA ARG A 586 0.69 -36.36 9.88
C ARG A 586 0.31 -34.94 10.27
N LEU A 587 -0.61 -34.37 9.48
CA LEU A 587 -1.34 -33.14 9.80
C LEU A 587 -2.68 -33.54 10.40
N VAL A 588 -2.91 -33.19 11.66
CA VAL A 588 -4.14 -33.50 12.40
C VAL A 588 -4.80 -32.20 12.85
N MET A 589 -6.11 -32.06 12.62
CA MET A 589 -6.92 -30.96 13.15
C MET A 589 -8.11 -31.50 13.94
N LYS A 590 -8.27 -30.99 15.15
CA LYS A 590 -9.36 -31.33 16.06
C LYS A 590 -10.32 -30.16 16.23
N TRP A 591 -11.60 -30.47 16.27
CA TRP A 591 -12.66 -29.51 16.58
C TRP A 591 -13.74 -30.20 17.41
N ARG A 592 -14.10 -29.59 18.54
CA ARG A 592 -15.00 -30.15 19.56
C ARG A 592 -14.59 -31.54 20.05
N GLY A 593 -13.28 -31.79 20.09
CA GLY A 593 -12.69 -33.07 20.48
C GLY A 593 -12.67 -34.15 19.39
N GLU A 594 -13.24 -33.91 18.21
CA GLU A 594 -13.26 -34.85 17.08
C GLU A 594 -12.15 -34.52 16.05
N GLU A 595 -11.51 -35.55 15.50
CA GLU A 595 -10.55 -35.40 14.39
C GLU A 595 -11.30 -35.20 13.07
N ILE A 596 -11.46 -33.92 12.69
CA ILE A 596 -12.12 -33.55 11.44
C ILE A 596 -11.15 -33.60 10.26
N LEU A 597 -9.84 -33.57 10.49
CA LEU A 597 -8.80 -33.76 9.46
C LEU A 597 -7.66 -34.60 10.01
N ASN A 598 -7.27 -35.63 9.26
CA ASN A 598 -6.12 -36.46 9.60
C ASN A 598 -5.47 -36.98 8.31
N LEU A 599 -4.43 -36.28 7.83
CA LEU A 599 -3.78 -36.54 6.54
C LEU A 599 -2.30 -36.89 6.69
N SER A 600 -1.81 -37.81 5.85
CA SER A 600 -0.37 -38.06 5.72
C SER A 600 0.33 -36.89 5.03
N ARG A 601 1.48 -36.47 5.57
CA ARG A 601 2.31 -35.43 4.93
C ARG A 601 2.83 -35.88 3.56
N ASP A 602 3.21 -37.14 3.44
CA ASP A 602 3.68 -37.72 2.17
C ASP A 602 2.62 -37.66 1.09
N PHE A 603 1.34 -37.85 1.45
CA PHE A 603 0.22 -37.74 0.50
C PHE A 603 -0.02 -36.30 0.08
N LEU A 604 -0.02 -35.34 1.00
CA LEU A 604 -0.19 -33.92 0.65
C LEU A 604 0.92 -33.47 -0.32
N ASN A 605 2.16 -33.92 -0.09
CA ASN A 605 3.34 -33.62 -0.91
C ASN A 605 3.32 -34.27 -2.31
N THR A 606 2.42 -35.21 -2.62
CA THR A 606 2.33 -35.74 -3.99
C THR A 606 1.83 -34.70 -4.98
N ASN A 607 1.18 -33.64 -4.49
CA ASN A 607 0.62 -32.56 -5.31
C ASN A 607 -0.29 -33.10 -6.42
N GLY A 608 -1.31 -33.91 -6.10
CA GLY A 608 -2.30 -34.37 -7.09
C GLY A 608 -1.74 -35.13 -8.31
N ALA A 609 -2.50 -35.16 -9.41
CA ALA A 609 -2.13 -35.82 -10.64
C ALA A 609 -1.25 -34.93 -11.55
N ALA A 610 -0.39 -35.54 -12.36
CA ALA A 610 0.41 -34.84 -13.37
C ALA A 610 -0.47 -34.37 -14.55
N GLN A 611 -0.18 -33.17 -15.06
CA GLN A 611 -0.85 -32.56 -16.21
C GLN A 611 0.15 -32.38 -17.36
N TYR A 612 -0.35 -32.33 -18.59
CA TYR A 612 0.45 -32.22 -19.81
C TYR A 612 -0.13 -31.18 -20.76
N ALA A 613 0.73 -30.43 -21.44
CA ALA A 613 0.37 -29.43 -22.45
C ALA A 613 1.39 -29.41 -23.60
N ASP A 614 0.91 -29.01 -24.78
CA ASP A 614 1.72 -28.73 -25.95
C ASP A 614 1.91 -27.23 -26.10
N VAL A 615 2.97 -26.81 -26.79
CA VAL A 615 3.36 -25.41 -27.01
C VAL A 615 3.48 -25.15 -28.51
N LEU A 616 2.88 -24.05 -28.96
CA LEU A 616 3.10 -23.47 -30.29
C LEU A 616 3.50 -22.00 -30.15
N VAL A 617 4.73 -21.66 -30.54
CA VAL A 617 5.20 -20.27 -30.60
C VAL A 617 4.92 -19.71 -32.00
N LYS A 618 4.13 -18.63 -32.08
CA LYS A 618 3.78 -17.96 -33.33
C LYS A 618 4.80 -16.90 -33.73
N GLU A 619 4.94 -16.72 -35.03
CA GLU A 619 5.70 -15.59 -35.58
C GLU A 619 4.87 -14.31 -35.40
N PRO A 620 5.43 -13.26 -34.78
CA PRO A 620 4.73 -12.00 -34.64
C PRO A 620 4.54 -11.32 -36.01
N GLU A 621 3.49 -10.50 -36.11
CA GLU A 621 3.28 -9.70 -37.32
C GLU A 621 4.43 -8.70 -37.53
N THR A 622 4.75 -8.41 -38.80
CA THR A 622 5.75 -7.39 -39.15
C THR A 622 5.29 -6.04 -38.62
N LEU A 623 6.15 -5.35 -37.86
CA LEU A 623 5.91 -3.97 -37.45
C LEU A 623 5.86 -3.08 -38.71
N CYS A 624 4.67 -2.58 -39.03
CA CYS A 624 4.50 -1.56 -40.07
C CYS A 624 4.74 -0.18 -39.45
N GLU A 625 5.88 0.43 -39.76
CA GLU A 625 6.10 1.84 -39.49
C GLU A 625 5.44 2.67 -40.60
N GLU A 626 4.27 3.25 -40.31
CA GLU A 626 3.67 4.21 -41.21
C GLU A 626 4.47 5.52 -41.16
N ALA A 627 4.99 5.95 -42.30
CA ALA A 627 5.64 7.25 -42.42
C ALA A 627 4.59 8.37 -42.29
N GLU A 628 4.46 8.93 -41.08
CA GLU A 628 3.64 10.11 -40.82
C GLU A 628 4.48 11.38 -41.05
N THR A 629 3.91 12.41 -41.68
CA THR A 629 4.51 13.75 -41.64
C THR A 629 4.34 14.32 -40.23
N ILE A 630 5.44 14.53 -39.53
CA ILE A 630 5.43 14.97 -38.13
C ILE A 630 5.36 16.50 -38.09
N ASP A 631 4.44 17.02 -37.27
CA ASP A 631 4.42 18.40 -36.82
C ASP A 631 4.85 18.36 -35.36
N PHE A 632 6.02 18.93 -35.06
CA PHE A 632 6.65 18.80 -33.75
C PHE A 632 5.73 19.26 -32.62
N THR A 633 5.10 20.43 -32.79
CA THR A 633 4.22 21.02 -31.79
C THR A 633 2.98 20.16 -31.53
N ARG A 634 2.29 19.73 -32.59
CA ARG A 634 1.11 18.87 -32.51
C ARG A 634 1.45 17.52 -31.88
N LYS A 635 2.49 16.84 -32.40
CA LYS A 635 2.85 15.49 -31.95
C LYS A 635 3.32 15.48 -30.50
N THR A 636 4.06 16.51 -30.06
CA THR A 636 4.44 16.67 -28.65
C THR A 636 3.22 16.72 -27.73
N LYS A 637 2.19 17.50 -28.10
CA LYS A 637 0.94 17.60 -27.32
C LYS A 637 0.15 16.29 -27.34
N GLU A 638 0.11 15.60 -28.48
CA GLU A 638 -0.56 14.29 -28.60
C GLU A 638 0.12 13.24 -27.71
N VAL A 639 1.45 13.17 -27.72
CA VAL A 639 2.20 12.25 -26.85
C VAL A 639 1.92 12.57 -25.39
N LEU A 640 2.08 13.82 -24.95
CA LEU A 640 1.90 14.20 -23.53
C LEU A 640 0.46 14.06 -23.02
N SER A 641 -0.54 14.08 -23.90
CA SER A 641 -1.95 13.85 -23.54
C SER A 641 -2.40 12.39 -23.66
N SER A 642 -1.54 11.50 -24.14
CA SER A 642 -1.80 10.06 -24.19
C SER A 642 -1.85 9.46 -22.77
N LEU A 643 -2.65 8.42 -22.57
CA LEU A 643 -2.89 7.82 -21.25
C LEU A 643 -1.60 7.40 -20.53
N ASN A 644 -0.67 6.74 -21.25
CA ASN A 644 0.59 6.23 -20.68
C ASN A 644 1.67 7.31 -20.53
N ALA A 645 1.47 8.52 -21.06
CA ALA A 645 2.38 9.64 -20.88
C ALA A 645 1.87 10.69 -19.88
N ALA A 646 0.55 10.88 -19.82
CA ALA A 646 -0.15 11.89 -19.03
C ALA A 646 0.21 11.88 -17.54
N SER A 647 -0.08 12.99 -16.85
CA SER A 647 0.24 13.11 -15.44
C SER A 647 -0.55 12.12 -14.61
N GLN A 648 0.16 11.39 -13.76
CA GLN A 648 -0.42 10.54 -12.72
C GLN A 648 -0.16 11.09 -11.31
N LYS A 649 0.22 12.38 -11.22
CA LYS A 649 0.55 13.03 -9.94
C LYS A 649 -0.62 12.98 -8.96
N GLY A 650 -1.83 13.26 -9.44
CA GLY A 650 -3.04 13.20 -8.61
C GLY A 650 -3.30 11.80 -8.01
N LEU A 651 -2.93 10.73 -8.72
CA LEU A 651 -2.99 9.36 -8.22
C LEU A 651 -1.89 9.11 -7.18
N ALA A 652 -0.64 9.44 -7.51
CA ALA A 652 0.50 9.19 -6.62
C ALA A 652 0.41 9.92 -5.27
N GLU A 653 -0.12 11.15 -5.25
CA GLU A 653 -0.27 11.94 -4.01
C GLU A 653 -1.32 11.36 -3.04
N MET A 654 -2.09 10.35 -3.43
CA MET A 654 -2.96 9.63 -2.48
C MET A 654 -2.16 8.80 -1.47
N PHE A 655 -0.90 8.48 -1.80
CA PHE A 655 -0.06 7.57 -1.04
C PHE A 655 1.03 8.33 -0.29
N ASP A 656 1.20 8.05 1.00
CA ASP A 656 2.26 8.63 1.82
C ASP A 656 3.62 8.20 1.29
N SER A 657 4.48 9.16 0.93
CA SER A 657 5.82 8.91 0.42
C SER A 657 6.92 9.41 1.36
N THR A 658 6.59 9.72 2.61
CA THR A 658 7.49 10.43 3.55
C THR A 658 7.57 9.81 4.95
N ILE A 659 6.58 9.00 5.34
CA ILE A 659 6.56 8.25 6.61
C ILE A 659 7.84 7.40 6.79
N GLY A 660 8.34 7.29 8.02
CA GLY A 660 9.57 6.56 8.34
C GLY A 660 10.85 7.37 8.18
N ALA A 661 10.76 8.64 7.73
CA ALA A 661 11.87 9.56 7.52
C ALA A 661 13.03 8.95 6.70
N GLY A 662 12.70 8.09 5.71
CA GLY A 662 13.66 7.30 4.94
C GLY A 662 13.77 7.70 3.46
N THR A 663 12.79 8.42 2.91
CA THR A 663 12.69 8.69 1.46
C THR A 663 13.82 9.57 0.94
N VAL A 664 14.66 9.01 0.07
CA VAL A 664 15.77 9.72 -0.57
C VAL A 664 15.29 10.56 -1.74
N VAL A 665 14.36 10.02 -2.53
CA VAL A 665 13.80 10.68 -3.73
C VAL A 665 12.27 10.61 -3.65
N MET A 666 11.60 11.76 -3.70
CA MET A 666 10.14 11.83 -3.78
C MET A 666 9.63 11.35 -5.15
N PRO A 667 8.42 10.78 -5.26
CA PRO A 667 7.89 10.29 -6.55
C PRO A 667 7.86 11.35 -7.66
N TYR A 668 7.70 12.63 -7.28
CA TYR A 668 7.78 13.78 -8.17
C TYR A 668 8.81 14.80 -7.67
N GLY A 669 9.76 15.15 -8.53
CA GLY A 669 10.91 16.01 -8.21
C GLY A 669 10.79 17.44 -8.73
N GLY A 670 11.76 18.27 -8.28
CA GLY A 670 11.92 19.67 -8.65
C GLY A 670 11.14 20.65 -7.77
N LYS A 671 11.41 21.94 -7.97
CA LYS A 671 10.75 23.06 -7.26
C LYS A 671 9.22 22.98 -7.32
N TYR A 672 8.68 22.56 -8.47
CA TYR A 672 7.25 22.44 -8.72
C TYR A 672 6.70 21.03 -8.43
N GLN A 673 7.55 20.04 -8.12
CA GLN A 673 7.16 18.64 -7.89
C GLN A 673 6.37 18.06 -9.09
N LEU A 674 6.92 18.21 -10.29
CA LEU A 674 6.28 17.79 -11.55
C LEU A 674 7.10 16.77 -12.36
N THR A 675 8.35 16.49 -12.00
CA THR A 675 9.15 15.48 -12.73
C THR A 675 8.96 14.09 -12.12
N PRO A 676 8.26 13.16 -12.79
CA PRO A 676 8.12 11.78 -12.31
C PRO A 676 9.48 11.06 -12.31
N GLN A 677 9.73 10.28 -11.26
CA GLN A 677 10.98 9.52 -11.12
C GLN A 677 10.88 8.12 -11.72
N ASP A 678 12.02 7.58 -12.14
CA ASP A 678 12.12 6.26 -12.79
C ASP A 678 11.91 5.08 -11.82
N GLY A 679 12.08 5.31 -10.52
CA GLY A 679 11.92 4.31 -9.46
C GLY A 679 11.82 4.97 -8.09
N MET A 680 12.07 4.17 -7.05
CA MET A 680 12.05 4.63 -5.67
C MET A 680 13.35 4.32 -4.93
N ALA A 681 13.73 5.19 -3.99
CA ALA A 681 14.91 5.02 -3.16
C ALA A 681 14.66 5.48 -1.72
N ALA A 682 15.00 4.63 -0.74
CA ALA A 682 14.84 4.92 0.69
C ALA A 682 15.97 4.33 1.52
N LYS A 683 16.32 5.02 2.60
CA LYS A 683 17.33 4.58 3.58
C LYS A 683 16.86 3.34 4.32
N ILE A 684 17.80 2.48 4.70
CA ILE A 684 17.50 1.33 5.56
C ILE A 684 17.07 1.84 6.95
N PRO A 685 15.95 1.37 7.52
CA PRO A 685 15.36 1.94 8.73
C PRO A 685 16.05 1.44 10.01
N VAL A 686 17.19 2.03 10.37
CA VAL A 686 17.84 1.84 11.68
C VAL A 686 17.01 2.51 12.79
N ILE A 687 16.89 1.85 13.96
CA ILE A 687 16.05 2.33 15.08
C ILE A 687 16.68 3.57 15.73
N HIS A 688 17.98 3.51 15.99
CA HIS A 688 18.77 4.60 16.55
C HIS A 688 19.80 5.07 15.51
N GLY A 689 20.43 6.23 15.77
CA GLY A 689 21.51 6.73 14.91
C GLY A 689 21.07 7.08 13.50
N ASP A 690 22.01 7.08 12.55
CA ASP A 690 21.74 7.30 11.13
C ASP A 690 22.48 6.29 10.24
N THR A 691 22.02 6.15 8.99
CA THR A 691 22.69 5.34 7.97
C THR A 691 22.86 6.11 6.67
N THR A 692 23.91 5.79 5.91
CA THR A 692 24.05 6.21 4.51
C THR A 692 23.60 5.14 3.52
N THR A 693 23.19 3.97 4.00
CA THR A 693 22.77 2.82 3.17
C THR A 693 21.31 2.98 2.78
N CYS A 694 20.99 2.75 1.50
CA CYS A 694 19.64 2.83 0.96
C CYS A 694 19.35 1.68 -0.01
N SER A 695 18.08 1.33 -0.14
CA SER A 695 17.59 0.47 -1.22
C SER A 695 17.15 1.31 -2.43
N ILE A 696 17.30 0.74 -3.63
CA ILE A 696 16.74 1.26 -4.88
C ILE A 696 15.85 0.17 -5.47
N MET A 697 14.66 0.54 -5.94
CA MET A 697 13.77 -0.37 -6.64
C MET A 697 13.15 0.29 -7.87
N THR A 698 13.16 -0.44 -8.98
CA THR A 698 12.62 -0.04 -10.28
C THR A 698 11.80 -1.17 -10.89
N TYR A 699 11.04 -0.85 -11.93
CA TYR A 699 10.26 -1.85 -12.68
C TYR A 699 10.39 -1.66 -14.20
N GLY A 700 10.18 -2.74 -14.95
CA GLY A 700 10.05 -2.72 -16.41
C GLY A 700 8.84 -3.53 -16.86
N TYR A 701 8.02 -2.93 -17.73
CA TYR A 701 6.87 -3.56 -18.37
C TYR A 701 6.29 -2.63 -19.44
N THR A 702 6.10 -3.14 -20.66
CA THR A 702 5.47 -2.42 -21.78
C THR A 702 4.44 -3.34 -22.46
N PRO A 703 3.13 -3.02 -22.40
CA PRO A 703 2.07 -3.85 -22.99
C PRO A 703 2.18 -4.02 -24.51
N GLU A 704 2.54 -2.95 -25.23
CA GLU A 704 2.60 -2.93 -26.69
C GLU A 704 3.65 -3.92 -27.21
N LEU A 705 4.84 -3.92 -26.59
CA LEU A 705 5.92 -4.83 -26.92
C LEU A 705 5.58 -6.27 -26.56
N SER A 706 4.99 -6.48 -25.38
CA SER A 706 4.63 -7.83 -24.89
C SER A 706 3.51 -8.47 -25.69
N LYS A 707 2.58 -7.68 -26.23
CA LYS A 707 1.56 -8.15 -27.19
C LYS A 707 2.14 -8.47 -28.55
N TRP A 708 3.05 -7.64 -29.07
CA TRP A 708 3.70 -7.88 -30.35
C TRP A 708 4.54 -9.16 -30.28
N SER A 709 5.46 -9.24 -29.33
CA SER A 709 6.31 -10.41 -29.13
C SER A 709 6.53 -10.65 -27.63
N PRO A 710 5.89 -11.65 -27.03
CA PRO A 710 6.11 -11.99 -25.62
C PRO A 710 7.60 -12.25 -25.29
N PHE A 711 8.35 -12.81 -26.24
CA PHE A 711 9.81 -12.99 -26.13
C PHE A 711 10.55 -11.67 -25.93
N HIS A 712 10.28 -10.67 -26.77
CA HIS A 712 10.84 -9.32 -26.59
C HIS A 712 10.32 -8.68 -25.30
N GLY A 713 9.05 -8.89 -24.94
CA GLY A 713 8.50 -8.47 -23.64
C GLY A 713 9.35 -8.95 -22.46
N GLY A 714 9.80 -10.22 -22.49
CA GLY A 714 10.70 -10.79 -21.49
C GLY A 714 12.12 -10.19 -21.47
N ILE A 715 12.70 -9.89 -22.63
CA ILE A 715 14.03 -9.24 -22.72
C ILE A 715 13.96 -7.79 -22.22
N TYR A 716 12.98 -7.04 -22.72
CA TYR A 716 12.92 -5.60 -22.53
C TYR A 716 12.36 -5.21 -21.15
N CYS A 717 11.56 -6.06 -20.48
CA CYS A 717 11.18 -5.78 -19.10
C CYS A 717 12.42 -5.78 -18.19
N VAL A 718 13.36 -6.71 -18.40
CA VAL A 718 14.65 -6.73 -17.69
C VAL A 718 15.47 -5.49 -18.06
N LEU A 719 15.64 -5.21 -19.35
CA LEU A 719 16.37 -4.04 -19.83
C LEU A 719 15.84 -2.73 -19.23
N GLU A 720 14.53 -2.52 -19.24
CA GLU A 720 13.90 -1.29 -18.75
C GLU A 720 14.03 -1.16 -17.23
N SER A 721 13.85 -2.25 -16.48
CA SER A 721 14.04 -2.21 -15.01
C SER A 721 15.48 -1.83 -14.65
N LEU A 722 16.48 -2.36 -15.37
CA LEU A 722 17.89 -2.07 -15.13
C LEU A 722 18.30 -0.66 -15.63
N SER A 723 17.80 -0.20 -16.78
CA SER A 723 18.12 1.15 -17.28
C SER A 723 17.61 2.23 -16.33
N LYS A 724 16.40 2.06 -15.79
CA LYS A 724 15.84 2.94 -14.75
C LYS A 724 16.69 2.92 -13.49
N MET A 725 17.20 1.75 -13.08
CA MET A 725 18.05 1.63 -11.89
C MET A 725 19.36 2.41 -12.09
N VAL A 726 20.00 2.25 -13.25
CA VAL A 726 21.23 2.97 -13.61
C VAL A 726 21.00 4.47 -13.74
N ALA A 727 19.85 4.90 -14.29
CA ALA A 727 19.47 6.31 -14.38
C ALA A 727 19.25 6.94 -12.98
N MET A 728 18.73 6.17 -12.01
CA MET A 728 18.70 6.57 -10.59
C MET A 728 20.06 6.50 -9.91
N GLY A 729 21.10 6.15 -10.66
CA GLY A 729 22.48 6.09 -10.21
C GLY A 729 22.92 4.73 -9.73
N GLY A 730 22.08 3.70 -9.71
CA GLY A 730 22.36 2.37 -9.17
C GLY A 730 23.39 1.53 -9.94
N ASP A 731 23.81 0.41 -9.35
CA ASP A 731 24.73 -0.58 -9.93
C ASP A 731 23.96 -1.83 -10.38
N PHE A 732 23.71 -1.94 -11.68
CA PHE A 732 22.91 -3.02 -12.25
C PHE A 732 23.44 -4.43 -11.88
N ARG A 733 24.74 -4.63 -11.61
CA ARG A 733 25.28 -5.95 -11.25
C ARG A 733 24.86 -6.44 -9.86
N LYS A 734 24.47 -5.51 -8.99
CA LYS A 734 23.95 -5.84 -7.66
C LYS A 734 22.44 -6.05 -7.66
N ALA A 735 21.77 -5.75 -8.77
CA ALA A 735 20.34 -5.94 -8.90
C ALA A 735 19.97 -7.41 -8.67
N ARG A 736 18.85 -7.62 -8.01
CA ARG A 736 18.17 -8.92 -7.88
C ARG A 736 16.75 -8.71 -8.37
N LEU A 737 16.30 -9.61 -9.24
CA LEU A 737 15.02 -9.47 -9.90
C LEU A 737 13.94 -10.27 -9.17
N SER A 738 12.70 -9.81 -9.32
CA SER A 738 11.52 -10.63 -9.07
C SER A 738 10.55 -10.43 -10.22
N PHE A 739 9.97 -11.52 -10.72
CA PHE A 739 9.06 -11.49 -11.86
C PHE A 739 7.60 -11.58 -11.46
N GLN A 740 6.74 -10.86 -12.19
CA GLN A 740 5.29 -11.00 -12.09
C GLN A 740 4.71 -11.36 -13.44
N GLU A 741 4.15 -12.55 -13.55
CA GLU A 741 3.48 -13.04 -14.74
C GLU A 741 1.96 -12.83 -14.65
N TYR A 742 1.35 -12.30 -15.70
CA TYR A 742 -0.10 -12.23 -15.83
C TYR A 742 -0.54 -12.50 -17.27
N PHE A 743 -1.22 -13.63 -17.47
CA PHE A 743 -1.61 -14.09 -18.80
C PHE A 743 -3.09 -14.51 -18.81
N GLU A 744 -3.60 -14.66 -20.02
CA GLU A 744 -4.91 -15.27 -20.26
C GLU A 744 -4.95 -16.74 -19.81
N ARG A 745 -6.17 -17.28 -19.68
CA ARG A 745 -6.36 -18.69 -19.39
C ARG A 745 -5.90 -19.57 -20.57
N LEU A 746 -4.95 -20.47 -20.30
CA LEU A 746 -4.26 -21.26 -21.33
C LEU A 746 -5.08 -22.47 -21.85
N ASN A 747 -5.84 -23.15 -20.98
CA ASN A 747 -6.52 -24.42 -21.30
C ASN A 747 -5.57 -25.44 -21.95
N LYS A 748 -6.02 -26.23 -22.93
CA LYS A 748 -5.17 -27.14 -23.72
C LYS A 748 -4.78 -26.54 -25.08
N ASP A 749 -4.74 -25.22 -25.18
CA ASP A 749 -4.49 -24.51 -26.44
C ASP A 749 -2.99 -24.22 -26.62
N PRO A 750 -2.30 -24.88 -27.57
CA PRO A 750 -0.85 -24.75 -27.69
C PRO A 750 -0.36 -23.32 -27.96
N GLU A 751 -1.14 -22.52 -28.69
CA GLU A 751 -0.79 -21.14 -29.00
C GLU A 751 -0.79 -20.26 -27.75
N LYS A 752 -1.76 -20.48 -26.85
CA LYS A 752 -1.82 -19.75 -25.59
C LYS A 752 -0.65 -20.09 -24.69
N TRP A 753 -0.27 -21.36 -24.62
CA TRP A 753 0.94 -21.81 -23.90
C TRP A 753 2.23 -21.24 -24.49
N GLY A 754 2.27 -20.99 -25.80
CA GLY A 754 3.39 -20.33 -26.48
C GLY A 754 3.71 -18.92 -25.96
N LYS A 755 2.73 -18.19 -25.42
CA LYS A 755 2.91 -16.81 -24.93
C LYS A 755 3.78 -16.73 -23.67
N PRO A 756 3.42 -17.36 -22.52
CA PRO A 756 4.27 -17.37 -21.33
C PRO A 756 5.57 -18.13 -21.58
N PHE A 757 5.57 -19.18 -22.40
CA PHE A 757 6.78 -19.90 -22.79
C PHE A 757 7.80 -18.98 -23.46
N ALA A 758 7.39 -18.23 -24.49
CA ALA A 758 8.27 -17.29 -25.18
C ALA A 758 8.72 -16.15 -24.25
N ALA A 759 7.84 -15.61 -23.41
CA ALA A 759 8.20 -14.56 -22.45
C ALA A 759 9.27 -15.00 -21.43
N LEU A 760 9.12 -16.20 -20.87
CA LEU A 760 10.10 -16.76 -19.93
C LEU A 760 11.45 -17.06 -20.59
N LEU A 761 11.46 -17.50 -21.85
CA LEU A 761 12.71 -17.68 -22.61
C LEU A 761 13.44 -16.36 -22.86
N GLY A 762 12.69 -15.29 -23.20
CA GLY A 762 13.28 -13.95 -23.37
C GLY A 762 13.86 -13.41 -22.05
N ALA A 763 13.13 -13.57 -20.95
CA ALA A 763 13.62 -13.20 -19.62
C ALA A 763 14.81 -14.05 -19.17
N PHE A 764 14.84 -15.35 -19.50
CA PHE A 764 15.98 -16.23 -19.25
C PHE A 764 17.22 -15.78 -20.02
N GLU A 765 17.07 -15.43 -21.30
CA GLU A 765 18.18 -14.93 -22.12
C GLU A 765 18.79 -13.66 -21.51
N ALA A 766 17.94 -12.69 -21.17
CA ALA A 766 18.39 -11.44 -20.56
C ALA A 766 19.09 -11.67 -19.21
N GLN A 767 18.51 -12.50 -18.33
CA GLN A 767 19.14 -12.85 -17.05
C GLN A 767 20.54 -13.46 -17.24
N LYS A 768 20.65 -14.44 -18.15
CA LYS A 768 21.89 -15.15 -18.44
C LYS A 768 22.97 -14.24 -19.00
N ALA A 769 22.59 -13.34 -19.91
CA ALA A 769 23.47 -12.39 -20.57
C ALA A 769 23.97 -11.30 -19.61
N PHE A 770 23.07 -10.66 -18.87
CA PHE A 770 23.45 -9.66 -17.86
C PHE A 770 24.12 -10.27 -16.62
N GLY A 771 23.93 -11.56 -16.37
CA GLY A 771 24.41 -12.23 -15.16
C GLY A 771 23.63 -11.85 -13.90
N ILE A 772 22.34 -11.50 -14.07
CA ILE A 772 21.46 -10.98 -13.00
C ILE A 772 20.29 -11.96 -12.82
N PRO A 773 20.10 -12.53 -11.61
CA PRO A 773 19.06 -13.52 -11.37
C PRO A 773 17.69 -12.92 -11.03
N ALA A 774 16.62 -13.63 -11.36
CA ALA A 774 15.33 -13.54 -10.68
C ALA A 774 15.28 -14.49 -9.48
N ILE A 775 15.30 -13.94 -8.27
CA ILE A 775 15.34 -14.72 -7.02
C ILE A 775 13.96 -14.90 -6.36
N GLY A 776 12.93 -14.38 -7.01
CA GLY A 776 11.53 -14.64 -6.68
C GLY A 776 10.61 -14.29 -7.84
N GLY A 777 9.33 -14.52 -7.62
CA GLY A 777 8.30 -14.13 -8.56
C GLY A 777 6.94 -14.68 -8.18
N LYS A 778 5.93 -14.39 -8.99
CA LYS A 778 4.56 -14.87 -8.82
C LYS A 778 3.81 -14.84 -10.14
N ASP A 779 2.96 -15.84 -10.36
CA ASP A 779 2.16 -15.96 -11.57
C ASP A 779 0.64 -15.85 -11.33
N SER A 780 -0.06 -15.39 -12.36
CA SER A 780 -1.53 -15.36 -12.43
C SER A 780 -1.99 -15.73 -13.85
N MET A 781 -2.67 -16.87 -14.01
CA MET A 781 -3.11 -17.41 -15.32
C MET A 781 -4.62 -17.27 -15.57
N SER A 782 -5.24 -16.27 -14.93
CA SER A 782 -6.70 -16.06 -14.90
C SER A 782 -7.17 -14.80 -15.65
N GLY A 783 -6.34 -14.22 -16.52
CA GLY A 783 -6.59 -12.96 -17.21
C GLY A 783 -7.57 -13.05 -18.39
N THR A 784 -8.76 -13.62 -18.16
CA THR A 784 -9.80 -13.81 -19.19
C THR A 784 -11.17 -13.48 -18.61
N PHE A 785 -11.97 -12.72 -19.35
CA PHE A 785 -13.38 -12.44 -19.07
C PHE A 785 -14.18 -12.68 -20.36
N GLU A 786 -15.08 -13.66 -20.32
CA GLU A 786 -15.74 -14.19 -21.52
C GLU A 786 -14.69 -14.51 -22.61
N ASP A 787 -14.77 -13.88 -23.80
CA ASP A 787 -13.82 -14.06 -24.90
C ASP A 787 -12.66 -13.03 -24.91
N MET A 788 -12.65 -12.07 -23.98
CA MET A 788 -11.61 -11.04 -23.89
C MET A 788 -10.44 -11.48 -23.02
N THR A 789 -9.24 -11.03 -23.37
CA THR A 789 -8.00 -11.43 -22.70
C THR A 789 -7.13 -10.23 -22.34
N VAL A 790 -6.40 -10.35 -21.24
CA VAL A 790 -5.41 -9.36 -20.83
C VAL A 790 -4.21 -9.37 -21.77
N PRO A 791 -3.46 -8.26 -21.90
CA PRO A 791 -2.18 -8.29 -22.60
C PRO A 791 -1.23 -9.30 -21.93
N PRO A 792 -0.44 -10.07 -22.69
CA PRO A 792 0.63 -10.88 -22.14
C PRO A 792 1.53 -10.01 -21.26
N THR A 793 1.69 -10.37 -19.99
CA THR A 793 2.38 -9.53 -19.03
C THR A 793 3.48 -10.31 -18.33
N ILE A 794 4.70 -9.78 -18.41
CA ILE A 794 5.82 -10.12 -17.53
C ILE A 794 6.44 -8.82 -17.04
N ILE A 795 6.45 -8.63 -15.72
CA ILE A 795 7.04 -7.44 -15.08
C ILE A 795 8.35 -7.84 -14.45
N SER A 796 9.39 -7.06 -14.69
CA SER A 796 10.66 -7.17 -13.96
C SER A 796 10.73 -6.11 -12.87
N PHE A 797 10.79 -6.53 -11.61
CA PHE A 797 11.14 -5.68 -10.48
C PHE A 797 12.62 -5.86 -10.15
N ALA A 798 13.42 -4.80 -10.22
CA ALA A 798 14.85 -4.84 -9.90
C ALA A 798 15.11 -4.13 -8.56
N VAL A 799 15.82 -4.80 -7.65
CA VAL A 799 16.14 -4.28 -6.30
C VAL A 799 17.64 -4.38 -6.04
N GLU A 800 18.23 -3.34 -5.47
CA GLU A 800 19.59 -3.38 -4.92
C GLU A 800 19.74 -2.52 -3.64
N ALA A 801 20.89 -2.67 -2.97
CA ALA A 801 21.35 -1.77 -1.91
C ALA A 801 22.58 -0.97 -2.36
N ASP A 802 22.56 0.34 -2.09
CA ASP A 802 23.66 1.25 -2.39
C ASP A 802 23.76 2.36 -1.31
N LYS A 803 24.50 3.43 -1.59
CA LYS A 803 24.68 4.58 -0.71
C LYS A 803 23.92 5.80 -1.23
N VAL A 804 23.34 6.56 -0.30
CA VAL A 804 22.50 7.74 -0.58
C VAL A 804 23.18 8.78 -1.47
N GLN A 805 24.50 8.96 -1.34
CA GLN A 805 25.25 9.90 -2.18
C GLN A 805 25.22 9.54 -3.68
N ASN A 806 25.12 8.24 -4.00
CA ASN A 806 25.14 7.74 -5.38
C ASN A 806 23.79 7.90 -6.08
N VAL A 807 22.70 8.12 -5.33
CA VAL A 807 21.35 8.24 -5.91
C VAL A 807 21.24 9.55 -6.71
N LEU A 808 20.88 9.43 -7.99
CA LEU A 808 20.50 10.52 -8.89
C LEU A 808 18.98 10.66 -8.97
N SER A 809 18.52 11.83 -9.38
CA SER A 809 17.10 12.09 -9.66
C SER A 809 16.90 12.66 -11.06
N ASN A 810 15.68 12.58 -11.57
CA ASN A 810 15.39 12.77 -12.99
C ASN A 810 15.25 14.24 -13.44
N GLU A 811 15.00 15.19 -12.55
CA GLU A 811 14.72 16.57 -12.94
C GLU A 811 15.98 17.33 -13.33
N LEU A 812 15.88 18.13 -14.41
CA LEU A 812 16.96 19.01 -14.86
C LEU A 812 17.35 19.96 -13.74
N LYS A 813 18.65 20.08 -13.46
CA LYS A 813 19.15 20.81 -12.29
C LYS A 813 19.52 22.24 -12.61
N LYS A 814 19.96 22.52 -13.84
CA LYS A 814 20.52 23.83 -14.19
C LYS A 814 20.30 24.18 -15.65
N THR A 815 20.32 25.47 -15.95
CA THR A 815 20.38 26.01 -17.32
C THR A 815 21.82 26.06 -17.84
N GLY A 816 22.00 25.93 -19.16
CA GLY A 816 23.30 25.92 -19.83
C GLY A 816 24.10 24.61 -19.69
N SER A 817 23.49 23.54 -19.17
CA SER A 817 24.02 22.17 -19.19
C SER A 817 23.74 21.50 -20.53
N SER A 818 24.53 20.46 -20.84
CA SER A 818 24.37 19.64 -22.04
C SER A 818 23.56 18.38 -21.71
N LEU A 819 22.76 17.94 -22.68
CA LEU A 819 21.96 16.72 -22.62
C LEU A 819 22.53 15.71 -23.60
N TYR A 820 22.92 14.55 -23.09
CA TYR A 820 23.50 13.47 -23.88
C TYR A 820 22.63 12.22 -23.83
N LEU A 821 22.53 11.51 -24.96
CA LEU A 821 21.87 10.22 -25.07
C LEU A 821 22.91 9.11 -25.15
N PHE A 822 22.79 8.16 -24.24
CA PHE A 822 23.39 6.83 -24.34
C PHE A 822 22.32 5.90 -24.90
N GLU A 823 22.43 5.56 -26.19
CA GLU A 823 21.44 4.79 -26.93
C GLU A 823 21.75 3.29 -26.92
N VAL A 824 20.70 2.48 -26.76
CA VAL A 824 20.79 1.02 -26.90
C VAL A 824 20.75 0.65 -28.38
N GLU A 825 21.79 -0.04 -28.83
CA GLU A 825 21.83 -0.60 -30.19
C GLU A 825 20.94 -1.85 -30.32
N GLN A 826 20.23 -1.95 -31.43
CA GLN A 826 19.36 -3.07 -31.79
C GLN A 826 19.71 -3.61 -33.18
N ASP A 827 19.51 -4.92 -33.39
CA ASP A 827 19.57 -5.52 -34.72
C ASP A 827 18.25 -5.40 -35.50
N ASP A 828 18.21 -5.93 -36.72
CA ASP A 828 17.01 -5.90 -37.58
C ASP A 828 15.80 -6.64 -36.98
N ASN A 829 16.04 -7.57 -36.05
CA ASN A 829 15.01 -8.30 -35.32
C ASN A 829 14.62 -7.62 -34.00
N LYS A 830 15.16 -6.43 -33.69
CA LYS A 830 14.97 -5.69 -32.44
C LYS A 830 15.58 -6.37 -31.22
N LEU A 831 16.55 -7.26 -31.39
CA LEU A 831 17.35 -7.80 -30.29
C LEU A 831 18.47 -6.84 -29.91
N ILE A 832 18.85 -6.84 -28.63
CA ILE A 832 19.85 -5.92 -28.08
C ILE A 832 21.24 -6.55 -28.02
N ASP A 833 22.28 -5.72 -28.13
CA ASP A 833 23.66 -6.12 -27.82
C ASP A 833 23.95 -5.96 -26.32
N TYR A 834 23.82 -7.06 -25.57
CA TYR A 834 23.97 -7.05 -24.12
C TYR A 834 25.35 -6.54 -23.64
N ASP A 835 26.43 -6.84 -24.36
CA ASP A 835 27.78 -6.41 -23.97
C ASP A 835 27.93 -4.89 -24.09
N LYS A 836 27.39 -4.31 -25.17
CA LYS A 836 27.36 -2.85 -25.34
C LYS A 836 26.48 -2.16 -24.31
N VAL A 837 25.32 -2.74 -23.99
CA VAL A 837 24.43 -2.22 -22.95
C VAL A 837 25.12 -2.23 -21.58
N MET A 838 25.80 -3.32 -21.21
CA MET A 838 26.55 -3.39 -19.96
C MET A 838 27.69 -2.36 -19.90
N ALA A 839 28.43 -2.17 -21.01
CA ALA A 839 29.48 -1.15 -21.10
C ALA A 839 28.91 0.27 -20.97
N MET A 840 27.75 0.52 -21.56
CA MET A 840 27.00 1.78 -21.44
C MET A 840 26.60 2.04 -19.98
N TYR A 841 26.03 1.05 -19.29
CA TYR A 841 25.66 1.17 -17.88
C TYR A 841 26.87 1.41 -16.96
N ASP A 842 27.97 0.71 -17.19
CA ASP A 842 29.23 0.95 -16.48
C ASP A 842 29.74 2.38 -16.65
N ARG A 843 29.64 2.89 -17.87
CA ARG A 843 30.07 4.23 -18.19
C ARG A 843 29.25 5.29 -17.45
N ILE A 844 27.92 5.16 -17.49
CA ILE A 844 27.01 6.08 -16.80
C ILE A 844 27.24 6.03 -15.28
N ARG A 845 27.33 4.83 -14.71
CA ARG A 845 27.63 4.63 -13.28
C ARG A 845 28.98 5.25 -12.90
N GLY A 846 30.01 5.06 -13.71
CA GLY A 846 31.32 5.67 -13.49
C GLY A 846 31.27 7.21 -13.47
N LEU A 847 30.57 7.82 -14.43
CA LEU A 847 30.37 9.28 -14.47
C LEU A 847 29.61 9.79 -13.24
N ASN A 848 28.62 9.05 -12.76
CA ASN A 848 27.87 9.38 -11.56
C ASN A 848 28.77 9.34 -10.30
N ILE A 849 29.53 8.26 -10.11
CA ILE A 849 30.46 8.11 -8.97
C ILE A 849 31.55 9.20 -8.98
N GLU A 850 31.98 9.64 -10.15
CA GLU A 850 32.91 10.77 -10.32
C GLU A 850 32.27 12.15 -10.07
N GLY A 851 30.95 12.22 -9.85
CA GLY A 851 30.20 13.46 -9.62
C GLY A 851 30.00 14.31 -10.87
N LYS A 852 30.08 13.71 -12.07
CA LYS A 852 29.99 14.41 -13.37
C LYS A 852 28.56 14.53 -13.91
N LEU A 853 27.62 13.79 -13.36
CA LEU A 853 26.21 13.84 -13.77
C LEU A 853 25.39 14.70 -12.81
N LEU A 854 24.46 15.47 -13.36
CA LEU A 854 23.52 16.31 -12.59
C LEU A 854 22.16 15.62 -12.41
N SER A 855 21.67 15.00 -13.47
CA SER A 855 20.43 14.23 -13.53
C SER A 855 20.53 13.18 -14.64
N ALA A 856 19.68 12.16 -14.59
CA ALA A 856 19.56 11.16 -15.65
C ALA A 856 18.13 10.62 -15.74
N LYS A 857 17.72 10.12 -16.91
CA LYS A 857 16.40 9.52 -17.12
C LYS A 857 16.43 8.42 -18.18
N ALA A 858 15.82 7.28 -17.89
CA ALA A 858 15.60 6.23 -18.89
C ALA A 858 14.51 6.66 -19.90
N VAL A 859 14.72 6.32 -21.17
CA VAL A 859 13.77 6.60 -22.24
C VAL A 859 12.76 5.44 -22.36
N SER A 860 11.48 5.78 -22.44
CA SER A 860 10.37 4.83 -22.48
C SER A 860 9.79 4.69 -23.89
N ALA A 861 8.64 4.00 -24.02
CA ALA A 861 7.91 3.83 -25.27
C ALA A 861 7.57 5.15 -26.00
N ASN A 862 7.43 6.26 -25.26
CA ASN A 862 7.00 7.55 -25.79
C ASN A 862 8.14 8.42 -26.37
N GLY A 863 9.37 7.90 -26.38
CA GLY A 863 10.52 8.53 -27.01
C GLY A 863 11.16 9.68 -26.24
N LEU A 864 12.10 10.37 -26.91
CA LEU A 864 12.94 11.41 -26.32
C LEU A 864 12.15 12.63 -25.87
N VAL A 865 11.14 13.04 -26.65
CA VAL A 865 10.36 14.24 -26.33
C VAL A 865 9.61 14.09 -25.00
N ASP A 866 9.01 12.91 -24.75
CA ASP A 866 8.36 12.62 -23.47
C ASP A 866 9.35 12.68 -22.30
N ALA A 867 10.51 12.04 -22.46
CA ALA A 867 11.55 12.03 -21.43
C ALA A 867 12.08 13.45 -21.14
N LEU A 868 12.45 14.21 -22.17
CA LEU A 868 12.97 15.58 -22.05
C LEU A 868 11.94 16.53 -21.42
N ALA A 869 10.68 16.46 -21.84
CA ALA A 869 9.61 17.26 -21.26
C ALA A 869 9.43 16.97 -19.76
N LYS A 870 9.36 15.69 -19.38
CA LYS A 870 9.23 15.29 -17.98
C LYS A 870 10.43 15.68 -17.13
N MET A 871 11.67 15.57 -17.65
CA MET A 871 12.86 16.06 -16.95
C MET A 871 12.79 17.58 -16.70
N ALA A 872 12.20 18.34 -17.63
CA ALA A 872 12.09 19.79 -17.54
C ALA A 872 11.01 20.29 -16.57
N PHE A 873 9.85 19.62 -16.48
CA PHE A 873 8.66 20.12 -15.77
C PHE A 873 8.92 20.48 -14.30
N GLY A 874 9.67 19.67 -13.55
CA GLY A 874 9.88 19.84 -12.12
C GLY A 874 10.55 21.17 -11.74
N ASN A 875 11.39 21.72 -12.62
CA ASN A 875 12.07 23.01 -12.40
C ASN A 875 11.72 24.07 -13.45
N LYS A 876 10.88 23.74 -14.44
CA LYS A 876 10.54 24.56 -15.60
C LYS A 876 11.78 25.09 -16.33
N ILE A 877 12.78 24.22 -16.50
CA ILE A 877 14.01 24.53 -17.24
C ILE A 877 13.79 24.24 -18.71
N GLY A 878 14.14 25.18 -19.58
CA GLY A 878 13.99 25.01 -21.03
C GLY A 878 14.89 23.95 -21.62
N VAL A 879 14.50 23.42 -22.78
CA VAL A 879 15.31 22.47 -23.56
C VAL A 879 15.34 22.93 -25.02
N ASP A 880 16.55 23.14 -25.54
CA ASP A 880 16.81 23.33 -26.97
C ASP A 880 17.36 22.02 -27.53
N ILE A 881 16.53 21.33 -28.30
CA ILE A 881 16.83 20.01 -28.88
C ILE A 881 17.76 20.22 -30.09
N ALA A 882 18.80 19.37 -30.18
CA ALA A 882 19.72 19.38 -31.31
C ALA A 882 19.02 19.02 -32.63
N ASP A 883 19.73 19.14 -33.75
CA ASP A 883 19.21 18.80 -35.08
C ASP A 883 19.11 17.27 -35.24
N ILE A 884 18.06 16.69 -34.64
CA ILE A 884 17.72 15.28 -34.68
C ILE A 884 16.55 15.08 -35.64
N ASP A 885 16.48 13.91 -36.26
CA ASP A 885 15.32 13.51 -37.05
C ASP A 885 14.05 13.47 -36.18
N GLU A 886 12.96 14.05 -36.67
CA GLU A 886 11.72 14.17 -35.90
C GLU A 886 11.07 12.81 -35.63
N ALA A 887 11.17 11.85 -36.55
CA ALA A 887 10.63 10.52 -36.29
C ALA A 887 11.35 9.83 -35.13
N ARG A 888 12.67 10.03 -35.04
CA ARG A 888 13.49 9.51 -33.94
C ARG A 888 13.15 10.16 -32.59
N LEU A 889 12.72 11.43 -32.57
CA LEU A 889 12.31 12.10 -31.32
C LEU A 889 11.11 11.45 -30.64
N PHE A 890 10.22 10.84 -31.43
CA PHE A 890 9.00 10.19 -30.95
C PHE A 890 9.06 8.65 -31.00
N ALA A 891 10.18 8.08 -31.49
CA ALA A 891 10.37 6.65 -31.56
C ALA A 891 10.67 6.05 -30.17
N PRO A 892 10.20 4.82 -29.88
CA PRO A 892 10.58 4.10 -28.68
C PRO A 892 12.10 3.83 -28.66
N LEU A 893 12.79 4.24 -27.58
CA LEU A 893 14.23 4.00 -27.38
C LEU A 893 14.46 3.28 -26.05
N TYR A 894 13.80 2.14 -25.87
CA TYR A 894 13.83 1.37 -24.62
C TYR A 894 15.25 1.09 -24.14
N GLY A 895 15.47 1.25 -22.84
CA GLY A 895 16.75 0.98 -22.20
C GLY A 895 17.80 2.09 -22.36
N SER A 896 17.59 3.03 -23.29
CA SER A 896 18.47 4.18 -23.51
C SER A 896 18.34 5.19 -22.36
N ILE A 897 19.39 5.95 -22.08
CA ILE A 897 19.44 6.88 -20.94
C ILE A 897 19.88 8.26 -21.40
N ILE A 898 19.09 9.27 -21.02
CA ILE A 898 19.46 10.68 -21.14
C ILE A 898 20.22 11.08 -19.87
N VAL A 899 21.33 11.79 -20.01
CA VAL A 899 22.07 12.38 -18.89
C VAL A 899 22.23 13.89 -19.05
N GLU A 900 22.11 14.62 -17.96
CA GLU A 900 22.47 16.04 -17.87
C GLU A 900 23.87 16.19 -17.27
N THR A 901 24.74 16.93 -17.94
CA THR A 901 26.11 17.18 -17.46
C THR A 901 26.64 18.53 -17.91
N THR A 902 27.65 19.04 -17.19
CA THR A 902 28.46 20.19 -17.63
C THR A 902 29.72 19.75 -18.39
N GLU A 903 30.02 18.45 -18.39
CA GLU A 903 31.17 17.88 -19.08
C GLU A 903 30.85 17.67 -20.57
N THR A 904 31.90 17.59 -21.39
CA THR A 904 31.77 17.11 -22.77
C THR A 904 31.96 15.61 -22.78
N LEU A 905 31.01 14.88 -23.37
CA LEU A 905 31.05 13.43 -23.55
C LEU A 905 31.23 13.13 -25.04
N ASP A 906 32.35 12.50 -25.40
CA ASP A 906 32.67 12.14 -26.80
C ASP A 906 32.07 10.78 -27.19
N ASP A 907 31.66 9.99 -26.19
CA ASP A 907 31.15 8.63 -26.27
C ASP A 907 29.62 8.55 -26.14
N ALA A 908 28.93 9.69 -26.18
CA ALA A 908 27.47 9.80 -26.17
C ALA A 908 27.00 10.86 -27.16
N GLU A 909 25.78 10.74 -27.67
CA GLU A 909 25.23 11.70 -28.63
C GLU A 909 24.73 12.95 -27.91
N LEU A 910 25.18 14.15 -28.33
CA LEU A 910 24.64 15.40 -27.83
C LEU A 910 23.24 15.63 -28.43
N ILE A 911 22.20 15.49 -27.61
CA ILE A 911 20.80 15.61 -28.05
C ILE A 911 20.17 16.97 -27.78
N GLY A 912 20.81 17.82 -27.00
CA GLY A 912 20.31 19.17 -26.73
C GLY A 912 21.05 19.88 -25.61
N LYS A 913 20.53 21.05 -25.24
CA LYS A 913 21.03 21.86 -24.12
C LYS A 913 19.88 22.43 -23.30
N THR A 914 20.12 22.61 -22.02
CA THR A 914 19.16 23.31 -21.16
C THR A 914 19.27 24.82 -21.34
N THR A 915 18.14 25.52 -21.29
CA THR A 915 18.06 26.97 -21.55
C THR A 915 17.26 27.70 -20.48
N ASP A 916 17.46 29.03 -20.41
CA ASP A 916 16.68 29.90 -19.51
C ASP A 916 15.26 30.17 -20.04
N ALA A 917 14.99 29.91 -21.33
CA ALA A 917 13.66 30.09 -21.91
C ALA A 917 12.77 28.93 -21.46
N SER A 918 11.67 29.21 -20.77
CA SER A 918 10.75 28.18 -20.25
C SER A 918 9.91 27.54 -21.37
N ALA A 919 10.56 26.81 -22.26
CA ALA A 919 9.98 26.17 -23.43
C ALA A 919 10.80 24.96 -23.90
N ILE A 920 10.18 24.10 -24.69
CA ILE A 920 10.88 23.05 -25.45
C ILE A 920 10.95 23.49 -26.91
N THR A 921 12.15 23.53 -27.47
CA THR A 921 12.43 24.03 -28.82
C THR A 921 13.09 22.94 -29.67
N CYS A 922 12.63 22.78 -30.91
CA CYS A 922 13.23 21.92 -31.92
C CYS A 922 13.15 22.61 -33.30
N LYS A 923 14.28 22.73 -34.03
CA LYS A 923 14.35 23.34 -35.38
C LYS A 923 13.66 24.71 -35.53
N GLY A 924 13.60 25.49 -34.46
CA GLY A 924 12.98 26.82 -34.43
C GLY A 924 11.49 26.83 -34.11
N GLU A 925 10.84 25.67 -33.99
CA GLU A 925 9.52 25.54 -33.37
C GLU A 925 9.68 25.47 -31.85
N SER A 926 8.81 26.16 -31.11
CA SER A 926 8.89 26.24 -29.65
C SER A 926 7.51 26.14 -29.04
N VAL A 927 7.38 25.31 -28.00
CA VAL A 927 6.15 25.18 -27.21
C VAL A 927 6.43 25.60 -25.77
N ASP A 928 5.56 26.45 -25.22
CA ASP A 928 5.69 26.97 -23.85
C ASP A 928 5.57 25.86 -22.80
N MET A 929 6.37 25.95 -21.74
CA MET A 929 6.39 24.92 -20.69
C MET A 929 5.07 24.79 -19.94
N ASP A 930 4.40 25.90 -19.63
CA ASP A 930 3.14 25.88 -18.89
C ASP A 930 2.01 25.34 -19.75
N GLU A 931 2.03 25.62 -21.06
CA GLU A 931 1.14 25.00 -22.03
C GLU A 931 1.31 23.47 -22.07
N LEU A 932 2.56 22.97 -22.11
CA LEU A 932 2.84 21.53 -22.09
C LEU A 932 2.40 20.86 -20.79
N ILE A 933 2.66 21.49 -19.65
CA ILE A 933 2.22 20.99 -18.33
C ILE A 933 0.69 20.89 -18.27
N GLU A 934 -0.04 21.91 -18.75
CA GLU A 934 -1.50 21.89 -18.76
C GLU A 934 -2.06 20.78 -19.67
N VAL A 935 -1.45 20.56 -20.85
CA VAL A 935 -1.82 19.43 -21.73
C VAL A 935 -1.58 18.09 -21.03
N TRP A 936 -0.45 17.95 -20.36
CA TRP A 936 -0.04 16.73 -19.65
C TRP A 936 -0.95 16.39 -18.45
N GLU A 937 -1.35 17.38 -17.66
CA GLU A 937 -2.24 17.21 -16.49
C GLU A 937 -3.72 17.05 -16.89
N SER A 938 -4.21 17.85 -17.84
CA SER A 938 -5.63 17.89 -18.20
C SER A 938 -6.19 16.55 -18.70
N ALA A 939 -5.33 15.68 -19.25
CA ALA A 939 -5.71 14.36 -19.76
C ALA A 939 -6.32 13.43 -18.68
N MET A 940 -5.86 13.52 -17.43
CA MET A 940 -6.29 12.65 -16.32
C MET A 940 -6.97 13.38 -15.15
N ARG A 941 -6.95 14.72 -15.15
CA ARG A 941 -7.54 15.56 -14.09
C ARG A 941 -8.99 15.23 -13.72
N SER A 942 -9.80 14.73 -14.66
CA SER A 942 -11.19 14.34 -14.40
C SER A 942 -11.36 13.04 -13.59
N VAL A 943 -10.29 12.25 -13.48
CA VAL A 943 -10.21 10.99 -12.73
C VAL A 943 -9.38 11.20 -11.47
N TYR A 944 -8.21 11.83 -11.60
CA TYR A 944 -7.26 12.08 -10.52
C TYR A 944 -6.86 13.56 -10.48
N PRO A 945 -7.64 14.44 -9.82
CA PRO A 945 -7.31 15.85 -9.73
C PRO A 945 -6.04 16.07 -8.91
N GLU A 946 -5.15 16.95 -9.39
CA GLU A 946 -3.86 17.28 -8.75
C GLU A 946 -4.02 18.31 -7.64
N SER A 947 -4.92 19.27 -7.80
CA SER A 947 -5.17 20.32 -6.81
C SER A 947 -6.60 20.86 -6.90
N LYS A 948 -7.03 21.57 -5.86
CA LYS A 948 -8.32 22.28 -5.86
C LYS A 948 -8.18 23.61 -5.13
N THR A 949 -8.11 24.69 -5.90
CA THR A 949 -8.08 26.05 -5.37
C THR A 949 -9.41 26.42 -4.72
N THR A 950 -9.32 27.14 -3.61
CA THR A 950 -10.47 27.52 -2.80
C THR A 950 -10.61 29.03 -2.74
N GLU A 951 -11.84 29.53 -2.67
CA GLU A 951 -12.08 30.94 -2.42
C GLU A 951 -11.97 31.22 -0.91
N GLY A 952 -11.26 32.28 -0.53
CA GLY A 952 -11.09 32.62 0.88
C GLY A 952 -10.29 33.90 1.10
N LYS A 953 -10.46 34.51 2.28
CA LYS A 953 -9.65 35.65 2.70
C LYS A 953 -8.24 35.17 3.03
N VAL A 954 -7.27 35.75 2.35
CA VAL A 954 -5.86 35.62 2.70
C VAL A 954 -5.43 36.88 3.43
N GLN A 955 -4.85 36.72 4.60
CA GLN A 955 -4.23 37.80 5.35
C GLN A 955 -2.76 37.49 5.57
N LYS A 956 -1.90 38.49 5.35
CA LYS A 956 -0.50 38.43 5.78
C LYS A 956 -0.46 38.56 7.29
N ILE A 957 0.04 37.52 7.95
CA ILE A 957 0.18 37.47 9.41
C ILE A 957 1.66 37.62 9.77
N GLU A 958 1.92 38.39 10.82
CA GLU A 958 3.26 38.55 11.40
C GLU A 958 3.13 38.93 12.87
N TYR A 959 3.79 38.18 13.76
CA TYR A 959 3.83 38.45 15.20
C TYR A 959 5.23 38.29 15.74
N THR A 960 5.73 39.31 16.44
CA THR A 960 7.12 39.38 16.94
C THR A 960 7.20 39.62 18.45
N GLY A 961 6.09 39.43 19.19
CA GLY A 961 6.01 39.67 20.63
C GLY A 961 6.81 38.69 21.52
N GLY A 962 7.21 37.54 20.99
CA GLY A 962 8.01 36.53 21.69
C GLY A 962 7.22 35.67 22.69
N PRO A 963 7.86 34.65 23.30
CA PRO A 963 7.23 33.81 24.30
C PRO A 963 6.99 34.56 25.62
N VAL A 964 5.85 34.27 26.23
CA VAL A 964 5.40 34.90 27.49
C VAL A 964 5.80 34.12 28.74
N THR A 965 6.22 32.86 28.59
CA THR A 965 6.56 31.93 29.68
C THR A 965 7.90 31.25 29.41
N PHE A 966 8.67 30.97 30.47
CA PHE A 966 9.99 30.33 30.41
C PHE A 966 10.11 29.24 31.48
N ALA A 967 10.84 28.16 31.19
CA ALA A 967 11.07 27.10 32.16
C ALA A 967 11.88 27.60 33.35
N LYS A 968 11.37 27.40 34.57
CA LYS A 968 12.11 27.69 35.81
C LYS A 968 13.14 26.60 36.14
N GLU A 969 12.77 25.36 35.91
CA GLU A 969 13.62 24.20 36.15
C GLU A 969 14.41 23.85 34.89
N LYS A 970 15.68 23.45 35.07
CA LYS A 970 16.60 23.13 34.00
C LYS A 970 16.99 21.66 34.03
N PHE A 971 17.04 21.04 32.86
CA PHE A 971 17.29 19.62 32.65
C PHE A 971 18.35 19.43 31.58
N ALA A 972 19.39 18.65 31.87
CA ALA A 972 20.45 18.37 30.90
C ALA A 972 19.91 17.59 29.68
N ALA A 973 18.98 16.67 29.92
CA ALA A 973 18.27 15.90 28.90
C ALA A 973 16.80 15.74 29.37
N PRO A 974 15.89 16.62 28.92
CA PRO A 974 14.48 16.56 29.33
C PRO A 974 13.81 15.27 28.82
N GLN A 975 12.89 14.73 29.61
CA GLN A 975 12.08 13.56 29.25
C GLN A 975 10.86 13.97 28.41
N VAL A 976 10.59 13.18 27.36
CA VAL A 976 9.47 13.39 26.43
C VAL A 976 8.59 12.15 26.44
N PHE A 977 7.34 12.30 26.89
CA PHE A 977 6.35 11.24 26.79
C PHE A 977 5.74 11.20 25.38
N ILE A 978 5.79 10.03 24.73
CA ILE A 978 5.22 9.75 23.40
C ILE A 978 4.20 8.61 23.53
N PRO A 979 2.89 8.89 23.51
CA PRO A 979 1.88 7.85 23.52
C PRO A 979 1.74 7.19 22.15
N VAL A 980 1.55 5.87 22.14
CA VAL A 980 1.22 5.08 20.95
C VAL A 980 -0.18 4.50 21.13
N PHE A 981 -1.07 4.83 20.20
CA PHE A 981 -2.42 4.30 20.14
C PHE A 981 -2.54 3.33 18.96
N PRO A 982 -3.57 2.47 18.90
CA PRO A 982 -3.85 1.69 17.70
C PRO A 982 -3.92 2.62 16.47
N GLY A 983 -3.02 2.42 15.50
CA GLY A 983 -2.94 3.21 14.26
C GLY A 983 -1.96 4.40 14.30
N THR A 984 -1.31 4.67 15.44
CA THR A 984 -0.12 5.55 15.48
C THR A 984 1.01 4.94 14.65
N ASN A 985 1.68 5.76 13.84
CA ASN A 985 2.75 5.29 12.96
C ASN A 985 3.97 6.23 12.81
N CYS A 986 3.94 7.43 13.41
CA CYS A 986 5.04 8.40 13.37
C CYS A 986 5.90 8.41 14.65
N GLU A 987 5.72 7.44 15.56
CA GLU A 987 6.37 7.41 16.87
C GLU A 987 7.89 7.27 16.79
N TYR A 988 8.40 6.48 15.84
CA TYR A 988 9.83 6.29 15.65
C TYR A 988 10.50 7.53 15.05
N ASP A 989 9.89 8.15 14.04
CA ASP A 989 10.36 9.40 13.44
C ASP A 989 10.46 10.50 14.50
N THR A 990 9.41 10.59 15.33
CA THR A 990 9.31 11.53 16.44
C THR A 990 10.38 11.28 17.50
N ALA A 991 10.52 10.04 17.96
CA ALA A 991 11.52 9.68 18.98
C ALA A 991 12.94 10.01 18.50
N LYS A 992 13.26 9.63 17.26
CA LYS A 992 14.55 9.92 16.63
C LYS A 992 14.83 11.43 16.51
N ALA A 993 13.82 12.23 16.16
CA ALA A 993 13.96 13.68 16.11
C ALA A 993 14.28 14.29 17.49
N PHE A 994 13.65 13.79 18.56
CA PHE A 994 13.95 14.21 19.93
C PHE A 994 15.30 13.72 20.46
N GLU A 995 15.70 12.48 20.15
CA GLU A 995 17.02 11.94 20.48
C GLU A 995 18.12 12.80 19.84
N ASN A 996 17.98 13.13 18.55
CA ASN A 996 18.90 14.01 17.82
C ASN A 996 18.96 15.43 18.41
N ALA A 997 17.87 15.91 19.01
CA ALA A 997 17.82 17.19 19.71
C ALA A 997 18.43 17.13 21.13
N GLY A 998 18.72 15.94 21.66
CA GLY A 998 19.29 15.70 22.99
C GLY A 998 18.27 15.48 24.10
N ALA A 999 17.02 15.12 23.76
CA ALA A 999 16.01 14.69 24.72
C ALA A 999 16.05 13.18 24.98
N LYS A 1000 15.27 12.71 25.95
CA LYS A 1000 15.03 11.28 26.19
C LYS A 1000 13.56 10.96 25.91
N PRO A 1001 13.22 10.42 24.72
CA PRO A 1001 11.87 9.97 24.45
C PRO A 1001 11.53 8.70 25.23
N GLU A 1002 10.29 8.61 25.68
CA GLU A 1002 9.69 7.42 26.27
C GLU A 1002 8.41 7.10 25.51
N ILE A 1003 8.43 5.98 24.78
CA ILE A 1003 7.29 5.48 24.02
C ILE A 1003 6.44 4.58 24.93
N VAL A 1004 5.15 4.88 25.05
CA VAL A 1004 4.21 4.08 25.87
C VAL A 1004 3.01 3.65 25.03
N VAL A 1005 2.78 2.33 24.96
CA VAL A 1005 1.68 1.73 24.20
C VAL A 1005 0.40 1.71 25.02
N PHE A 1006 -0.68 2.26 24.46
CA PHE A 1006 -2.00 2.18 25.06
C PHE A 1006 -2.66 0.83 24.75
N ARG A 1007 -2.78 -0.02 25.77
CA ARG A 1007 -3.45 -1.32 25.66
C ARG A 1007 -4.94 -1.15 25.95
N ASN A 1008 -5.78 -1.70 25.07
CA ASN A 1008 -7.24 -1.50 25.13
C ASN A 1008 -8.07 -2.75 24.85
N ARG A 1009 -7.48 -3.94 24.97
CA ARG A 1009 -8.17 -5.22 24.75
C ARG A 1009 -9.17 -5.54 25.86
N THR A 1010 -8.81 -5.29 27.11
CA THR A 1010 -9.65 -5.55 28.28
C THR A 1010 -9.81 -4.31 29.16
N ALA A 1011 -10.78 -4.32 30.09
CA ALA A 1011 -10.94 -3.23 31.05
C ALA A 1011 -9.70 -3.07 31.96
N ASP A 1012 -9.04 -4.18 32.32
CA ASP A 1012 -7.82 -4.16 33.11
C ASP A 1012 -6.64 -3.56 32.33
N ASP A 1013 -6.53 -3.87 31.03
CA ASP A 1013 -5.51 -3.27 30.15
C ASP A 1013 -5.67 -1.76 30.05
N ILE A 1014 -6.91 -1.27 29.93
CA ILE A 1014 -7.23 0.16 29.88
C ILE A 1014 -6.83 0.82 31.20
N ALA A 1015 -7.22 0.23 32.34
CA ALA A 1015 -6.88 0.77 33.65
C ALA A 1015 -5.37 0.82 33.89
N ALA A 1016 -4.64 -0.24 33.48
CA ALA A 1016 -3.18 -0.27 33.55
C ALA A 1016 -2.53 0.80 32.66
N SER A 1017 -3.00 0.93 31.42
CA SER A 1017 -2.48 1.91 30.46
C SER A 1017 -2.72 3.35 30.90
N VAL A 1018 -3.90 3.65 31.45
CA VAL A 1018 -4.23 4.98 32.00
C VAL A 1018 -3.25 5.37 33.10
N LYS A 1019 -2.99 4.45 34.02
CA LYS A 1019 -2.04 4.67 35.12
C LYS A 1019 -0.61 4.85 34.62
N GLU A 1020 -0.16 3.97 33.73
CA GLU A 1020 1.19 3.99 33.15
C GLU A 1020 1.46 5.31 32.42
N MET A 1021 0.51 5.77 31.59
CA MET A 1021 0.59 7.05 30.89
C MET A 1021 0.59 8.24 31.87
N ALA A 1022 -0.28 8.24 32.87
CA ALA A 1022 -0.32 9.32 33.85
C ALA A 1022 0.99 9.42 34.64
N ASP A 1023 1.59 8.29 35.01
CA ASP A 1023 2.89 8.23 35.69
C ASP A 1023 4.04 8.70 34.78
N ALA A 1024 4.04 8.33 33.50
CA ALA A 1024 5.02 8.81 32.52
C ALA A 1024 4.92 10.33 32.29
N ILE A 1025 3.69 10.88 32.22
CA ILE A 1025 3.45 12.34 32.13
C ILE A 1025 3.98 13.07 33.38
N ARG A 1026 3.76 12.50 34.57
CA ARG A 1026 4.26 13.09 35.84
C ARG A 1026 5.79 13.13 35.90
N GLN A 1027 6.48 12.24 35.20
CA GLN A 1027 7.95 12.19 35.14
C GLN A 1027 8.52 13.07 34.02
N SER A 1028 7.77 13.23 32.93
CA SER A 1028 8.20 13.98 31.74
C SER A 1028 8.12 15.50 31.88
N GLN A 1029 8.89 16.22 31.06
CA GLN A 1029 8.82 17.69 30.89
C GLN A 1029 8.02 18.08 29.64
N MET A 1030 7.91 17.15 28.69
CA MET A 1030 7.22 17.36 27.42
C MET A 1030 6.26 16.21 27.12
N ILE A 1031 5.15 16.53 26.47
CA ILE A 1031 4.28 15.55 25.83
C ILE A 1031 4.34 15.79 24.32
N MET A 1032 4.59 14.75 23.55
CA MET A 1032 4.51 14.78 22.10
C MET A 1032 3.49 13.76 21.63
N ILE A 1033 2.42 14.23 20.98
CA ILE A 1033 1.45 13.34 20.33
C ILE A 1033 1.85 13.21 18.84
N PRO A 1034 2.30 12.02 18.41
CA PRO A 1034 2.75 11.78 17.04
C PRO A 1034 1.58 11.75 16.04
N GLY A 1035 1.93 11.82 14.75
CA GLY A 1035 1.00 11.56 13.66
C GLY A 1035 0.63 10.09 13.49
N GLY A 1036 -0.36 9.84 12.64
CA GLY A 1036 -0.86 8.50 12.30
C GLY A 1036 -2.34 8.53 12.00
N PHE A 1037 -2.97 7.35 12.12
CA PHE A 1037 -4.39 7.12 11.87
C PHE A 1037 -4.99 6.48 13.12
N SER A 1038 -5.06 7.19 14.25
CA SER A 1038 -5.56 6.60 15.50
C SER A 1038 -6.96 6.00 15.30
N ALA A 1039 -7.12 4.71 15.57
CA ALA A 1039 -8.31 3.91 15.27
C ALA A 1039 -8.78 3.99 13.80
N GLY A 1040 -7.86 4.20 12.84
CA GLY A 1040 -8.19 4.41 11.43
C GLY A 1040 -8.97 5.70 11.14
N ASP A 1041 -8.84 6.71 12.01
CA ASP A 1041 -9.60 7.98 11.99
C ASP A 1041 -11.13 7.81 12.12
N GLN A 1042 -11.56 6.67 12.66
CA GLN A 1042 -12.94 6.32 12.96
C GLN A 1042 -13.33 6.66 14.42
N PRO A 1043 -14.63 6.81 14.77
CA PRO A 1043 -15.82 6.61 13.93
C PRO A 1043 -16.20 7.77 12.99
N ASP A 1044 -15.78 9.02 13.20
CA ASP A 1044 -16.04 10.06 12.18
C ASP A 1044 -15.18 11.29 12.47
N GLY A 1045 -13.88 11.18 12.22
CA GLY A 1045 -12.93 12.28 12.39
C GLY A 1045 -11.69 11.87 13.15
N SER A 1046 -10.56 12.29 12.61
CA SER A 1046 -9.22 11.94 13.08
C SER A 1046 -8.93 12.46 14.50
N GLY A 1047 -8.23 11.69 15.32
CA GLY A 1047 -7.81 12.10 16.68
C GLY A 1047 -8.87 11.99 17.78
N LYS A 1048 -10.08 11.50 17.48
CA LYS A 1048 -11.15 11.25 18.49
C LYS A 1048 -10.74 10.23 19.54
N PHE A 1049 -10.12 9.12 19.14
CA PHE A 1049 -9.64 8.09 20.05
C PHE A 1049 -8.63 8.66 21.07
N ILE A 1050 -7.67 9.44 20.58
CA ILE A 1050 -6.66 10.13 21.41
C ILE A 1050 -7.37 11.09 22.39
N ALA A 1051 -8.28 11.92 21.89
CA ALA A 1051 -9.01 12.86 22.73
C ALA A 1051 -9.82 12.14 23.83
N ALA A 1052 -10.41 10.97 23.55
CA ALA A 1052 -11.13 10.17 24.54
C ALA A 1052 -10.20 9.68 25.67
N VAL A 1053 -8.99 9.21 25.34
CA VAL A 1053 -7.99 8.81 26.33
C VAL A 1053 -7.55 9.99 27.20
N PHE A 1054 -7.22 11.13 26.59
CA PHE A 1054 -6.78 12.32 27.32
C PHE A 1054 -7.88 13.01 28.15
N ARG A 1055 -9.16 12.70 27.87
CA ARG A 1055 -10.31 13.12 28.70
C ARG A 1055 -10.50 12.26 29.94
N ASN A 1056 -9.84 11.10 30.05
CA ASN A 1056 -9.84 10.32 31.28
C ASN A 1056 -9.34 11.20 32.45
N PRO A 1057 -10.04 11.22 33.60
CA PRO A 1057 -9.72 12.13 34.70
C PRO A 1057 -8.26 12.06 35.17
N GLU A 1058 -7.67 10.85 35.23
CA GLU A 1058 -6.30 10.69 35.74
C GLU A 1058 -5.25 11.26 34.78
N ILE A 1059 -5.43 11.02 33.47
CA ILE A 1059 -4.54 11.57 32.43
C ILE A 1059 -4.74 13.08 32.33
N ARG A 1060 -5.99 13.55 32.32
CA ARG A 1060 -6.32 14.97 32.30
C ARG A 1060 -5.61 15.71 33.44
N ASP A 1061 -5.71 15.20 34.66
CA ASP A 1061 -5.06 15.81 35.83
C ASP A 1061 -3.54 15.86 35.68
N ALA A 1062 -2.91 14.78 35.18
CA ALA A 1062 -1.47 14.73 34.93
C ALA A 1062 -1.02 15.76 33.86
N VAL A 1063 -1.79 15.91 32.77
CA VAL A 1063 -1.53 16.92 31.73
C VAL A 1063 -1.70 18.33 32.27
N MET A 1064 -2.78 18.60 32.99
CA MET A 1064 -3.04 19.93 33.54
C MET A 1064 -2.01 20.32 34.59
N GLU A 1065 -1.52 19.37 35.40
CA GLU A 1065 -0.41 19.60 36.32
C GLU A 1065 0.88 19.96 35.58
N LEU A 1066 1.23 19.21 34.53
CA LEU A 1066 2.40 19.51 33.69
C LEU A 1066 2.33 20.91 33.08
N ILE A 1067 1.19 21.27 32.50
CA ILE A 1067 1.01 22.54 31.79
C ILE A 1067 0.83 23.72 32.74
N LYS A 1068 0.06 23.61 33.83
CA LYS A 1068 -0.23 24.78 34.69
C LYS A 1068 0.81 25.02 35.78
N ASN A 1069 1.47 23.96 36.27
CA ASN A 1069 2.29 24.04 37.49
C ASN A 1069 3.77 23.71 37.28
N ARG A 1070 4.15 23.01 36.21
CA ARG A 1070 5.52 22.52 35.95
C ARG A 1070 6.19 23.15 34.72
N ASP A 1071 5.63 24.24 34.20
CA ASP A 1071 6.12 24.97 33.02
C ASP A 1071 6.28 24.09 31.75
N GLY A 1072 5.60 22.93 31.68
CA GLY A 1072 5.79 21.92 30.63
C GLY A 1072 5.38 22.38 29.23
N LEU A 1073 5.89 21.67 28.22
CA LEU A 1073 5.54 21.89 26.80
C LEU A 1073 4.74 20.72 26.23
N MET A 1074 3.93 21.01 25.21
CA MET A 1074 3.22 19.97 24.47
C MET A 1074 3.25 20.24 22.97
N LEU A 1075 3.47 19.20 22.17
CA LEU A 1075 3.52 19.26 20.71
C LEU A 1075 2.56 18.21 20.14
N GLY A 1076 1.84 18.56 19.09
CA GLY A 1076 1.00 17.65 18.33
C GLY A 1076 1.19 17.89 16.84
N ILE A 1077 1.56 16.83 16.12
CA ILE A 1077 1.78 16.88 14.67
C ILE A 1077 0.76 15.99 13.96
N CYS A 1078 0.13 16.50 12.91
CA CYS A 1078 -0.88 15.79 12.12
C CYS A 1078 -2.02 15.25 13.02
N ASN A 1079 -2.09 13.94 13.27
CA ASN A 1079 -3.03 13.32 14.22
C ASN A 1079 -2.92 13.86 15.65
N GLY A 1080 -1.73 14.24 16.06
CA GLY A 1080 -1.52 14.96 17.31
C GLY A 1080 -2.17 16.35 17.32
N PHE A 1081 -2.11 17.11 16.22
CA PHE A 1081 -2.78 18.41 16.13
C PHE A 1081 -4.30 18.26 16.17
N GLN A 1082 -4.83 17.25 15.47
CA GLN A 1082 -6.25 16.89 15.50
C GLN A 1082 -6.73 16.54 16.92
N ALA A 1083 -5.92 15.82 17.70
CA ALA A 1083 -6.22 15.57 19.10
C ALA A 1083 -6.17 16.84 19.96
N LEU A 1084 -5.12 17.66 19.81
CA LEU A 1084 -4.94 18.89 20.59
C LEU A 1084 -6.09 19.89 20.40
N ILE A 1085 -6.56 20.06 19.15
CA ILE A 1085 -7.65 20.99 18.87
C ILE A 1085 -9.00 20.48 19.41
N LYS A 1086 -9.25 19.16 19.35
CA LYS A 1086 -10.47 18.53 19.92
C LYS A 1086 -10.47 18.49 21.46
N LEU A 1087 -9.31 18.58 22.08
CA LEU A 1087 -9.17 18.76 23.52
C LEU A 1087 -9.31 20.24 23.92
N GLY A 1088 -9.25 21.18 22.98
CA GLY A 1088 -9.19 22.63 23.24
C GLY A 1088 -7.84 23.11 23.79
N LEU A 1089 -6.85 22.23 23.90
CA LEU A 1089 -5.49 22.57 24.31
C LEU A 1089 -4.87 23.62 23.37
N VAL A 1090 -5.21 23.55 22.08
CA VAL A 1090 -5.11 24.70 21.17
C VAL A 1090 -6.52 25.11 20.75
N PRO A 1091 -6.89 26.40 20.84
CA PRO A 1091 -6.05 27.54 21.22
C PRO A 1091 -6.03 27.88 22.72
N TYR A 1092 -6.72 27.15 23.61
CA TYR A 1092 -7.03 27.64 24.96
C TYR A 1092 -6.00 27.29 26.04
N GLY A 1093 -5.12 26.31 25.81
CA GLY A 1093 -4.09 25.89 26.77
C GLY A 1093 -4.62 25.04 27.94
N GLU A 1094 -5.81 24.48 27.80
CA GLU A 1094 -6.43 23.58 28.78
C GLU A 1094 -7.47 22.65 28.14
N ILE A 1095 -7.71 21.50 28.77
CA ILE A 1095 -8.70 20.54 28.28
C ILE A 1095 -10.12 21.04 28.60
N VAL A 1096 -10.88 21.35 27.55
CA VAL A 1096 -12.27 21.87 27.61
C VAL A 1096 -13.21 21.07 26.72
N ASP A 1097 -14.51 21.29 26.91
CA ASP A 1097 -15.54 20.74 26.02
C ASP A 1097 -15.67 21.57 24.74
N ILE A 1098 -15.92 20.90 23.62
CA ILE A 1098 -16.04 21.53 22.31
C ILE A 1098 -17.38 22.25 22.21
N GLU A 1099 -17.33 23.53 21.87
CA GLU A 1099 -18.51 24.36 21.59
C GLU A 1099 -18.66 24.64 20.08
N PRO A 1100 -19.87 24.97 19.59
CA PRO A 1100 -20.16 25.07 18.16
C PRO A 1100 -19.29 26.05 17.35
N GLU A 1101 -18.80 27.12 17.98
CA GLU A 1101 -18.01 28.18 17.33
C GLU A 1101 -16.49 27.93 17.39
N MET A 1102 -16.04 26.88 18.08
CA MET A 1102 -14.62 26.58 18.25
C MET A 1102 -13.97 26.12 16.93
N PRO A 1103 -12.69 26.47 16.71
CA PRO A 1103 -11.96 26.06 15.52
C PRO A 1103 -11.77 24.54 15.48
N THR A 1104 -11.58 23.98 14.28
CA THR A 1104 -11.41 22.54 14.09
C THR A 1104 -10.58 22.21 12.85
N LEU A 1105 -10.26 20.93 12.70
CA LEU A 1105 -9.66 20.33 11.51
C LEU A 1105 -10.67 19.37 10.87
N THR A 1106 -10.71 19.35 9.54
CA THR A 1106 -11.64 18.49 8.78
C THR A 1106 -11.06 18.11 7.42
N TYR A 1107 -11.85 17.38 6.61
CA TYR A 1107 -11.48 16.90 5.28
C TYR A 1107 -10.91 18.01 4.39
N ASN A 1108 -9.83 17.66 3.68
CA ASN A 1108 -9.25 18.49 2.64
C ASN A 1108 -10.33 18.86 1.60
N THR A 1109 -10.24 20.06 1.02
CA THR A 1109 -11.22 20.50 0.00
C THR A 1109 -11.22 19.66 -1.27
N ILE A 1110 -10.09 19.02 -1.60
CA ILE A 1110 -9.93 18.11 -2.74
C ILE A 1110 -10.65 16.76 -2.57
N GLY A 1111 -11.08 16.41 -1.35
CA GLY A 1111 -11.86 15.18 -1.11
C GLY A 1111 -11.05 13.89 -0.94
N ARG A 1112 -9.71 13.99 -0.87
CA ARG A 1112 -8.81 12.83 -0.73
C ARG A 1112 -7.59 13.13 0.13
N HIS A 1113 -6.87 12.08 0.50
CA HIS A 1113 -5.53 12.15 1.09
C HIS A 1113 -4.55 12.83 0.12
N VAL A 1114 -3.63 13.64 0.66
CA VAL A 1114 -2.58 14.33 -0.10
C VAL A 1114 -1.25 14.18 0.61
N SER A 1115 -0.26 13.59 -0.08
CA SER A 1115 1.13 13.49 0.31
C SER A 1115 2.01 14.38 -0.58
N THR A 1116 2.59 15.45 -0.03
CA THR A 1116 3.42 16.42 -0.79
C THR A 1116 4.34 17.22 0.14
N ILE A 1117 5.27 18.01 -0.40
CA ILE A 1117 6.16 18.89 0.37
C ILE A 1117 5.89 20.38 0.02
N PRO A 1118 4.79 20.97 0.53
CA PRO A 1118 4.46 22.36 0.26
C PRO A 1118 5.43 23.32 0.98
N MET A 1119 5.40 24.59 0.58
CA MET A 1119 6.15 25.62 1.28
C MET A 1119 5.29 26.25 2.39
N THR A 1120 5.87 26.34 3.57
CA THR A 1120 5.27 26.95 4.76
C THR A 1120 6.13 28.13 5.22
N LYS A 1121 5.54 29.07 5.94
CA LYS A 1121 6.24 30.23 6.51
C LYS A 1121 5.98 30.29 8.01
N VAL A 1122 7.02 30.51 8.80
CA VAL A 1122 6.88 30.83 10.23
C VAL A 1122 6.45 32.29 10.36
N VAL A 1123 5.29 32.54 10.98
CA VAL A 1123 4.70 33.89 11.05
C VAL A 1123 4.59 34.44 12.48
N SER A 1124 4.87 33.62 13.49
CA SER A 1124 4.85 34.04 14.89
C SER A 1124 6.04 33.47 15.66
N ASN A 1125 6.64 34.28 16.53
CA ASN A 1125 7.63 33.86 17.52
C ASN A 1125 7.05 33.68 18.93
N LEU A 1126 5.72 33.58 19.08
CA LEU A 1126 5.07 33.38 20.37
C LEU A 1126 5.47 32.05 21.03
N SER A 1127 5.66 30.99 20.24
CA SER A 1127 5.91 29.66 20.79
C SER A 1127 7.38 29.39 21.07
N PRO A 1128 7.76 28.87 22.24
CA PRO A 1128 9.12 28.38 22.49
C PRO A 1128 9.53 27.25 21.53
N TRP A 1129 8.57 26.49 20.98
CA TRP A 1129 8.84 25.49 19.95
C TRP A 1129 9.41 26.07 18.65
N LEU A 1130 9.23 27.37 18.39
CA LEU A 1130 9.72 28.04 17.18
C LEU A 1130 10.86 29.02 17.49
N ALA A 1131 11.46 28.97 18.68
CA ALA A 1131 12.51 29.90 19.09
C ALA A 1131 13.78 29.83 18.20
N GLY A 1132 14.06 28.67 17.60
CA GLY A 1132 15.15 28.49 16.65
C GLY A 1132 14.86 28.98 15.23
N ALA A 1133 13.58 29.12 14.85
CA ALA A 1133 13.16 29.61 13.55
C ALA A 1133 13.00 31.15 13.56
N LYS A 1134 13.18 31.80 12.41
CA LYS A 1134 12.90 33.25 12.30
C LYS A 1134 11.54 33.51 11.66
N VAL A 1135 10.82 34.49 12.21
CA VAL A 1135 9.59 35.00 11.62
C VAL A 1135 9.89 35.53 10.21
N GLY A 1136 9.11 35.07 9.24
CA GLY A 1136 9.24 35.40 7.83
C GLY A 1136 10.06 34.39 7.01
N GLU A 1137 10.76 33.44 7.62
CA GLU A 1137 11.47 32.38 6.89
C GLU A 1137 10.52 31.30 6.38
N THR A 1138 10.86 30.72 5.23
CA THR A 1138 10.07 29.68 4.56
C THR A 1138 10.78 28.33 4.59
N TYR A 1139 9.97 27.27 4.68
CA TYR A 1139 10.40 25.90 4.89
C TYR A 1139 9.56 24.94 4.03
N ARG A 1140 10.17 23.88 3.53
CA ARG A 1140 9.57 22.79 2.76
C ARG A 1140 9.32 21.61 3.69
N ILE A 1141 8.07 21.47 4.15
CA ILE A 1141 7.73 20.52 5.21
C ILE A 1141 6.92 19.36 4.61
N PRO A 1142 7.31 18.10 4.84
CA PRO A 1142 6.52 16.93 4.44
C PRO A 1142 5.09 16.99 4.98
N MET A 1143 4.11 16.66 4.16
CA MET A 1143 2.70 16.56 4.54
C MET A 1143 2.10 15.30 3.98
N SER A 1144 1.22 14.67 4.76
CA SER A 1144 0.49 13.47 4.39
C SER A 1144 -0.77 13.36 5.26
N HIS A 1145 -1.92 13.83 4.77
CA HIS A 1145 -3.19 13.77 5.50
C HIS A 1145 -4.42 13.86 4.59
N GLY A 1146 -5.53 13.25 4.99
CA GLY A 1146 -6.87 13.44 4.42
C GLY A 1146 -7.71 14.52 5.12
N GLU A 1147 -7.42 14.80 6.39
CA GLU A 1147 -8.20 15.69 7.26
C GLU A 1147 -7.35 16.80 7.90
N GLY A 1148 -6.66 17.60 7.09
CA GLY A 1148 -5.78 18.68 7.57
C GLY A 1148 -6.37 20.08 7.50
N ARG A 1149 -7.61 20.24 7.05
CA ARG A 1149 -8.19 21.57 6.75
C ARG A 1149 -8.58 22.31 8.02
N PHE A 1150 -7.83 23.34 8.37
CA PHE A 1150 -8.15 24.23 9.49
C PHE A 1150 -9.33 25.15 9.13
N ILE A 1151 -10.35 25.16 10.00
CA ILE A 1151 -11.53 26.02 9.91
C ILE A 1151 -11.73 26.79 11.20
N ALA A 1152 -12.01 28.08 11.04
CA ALA A 1152 -12.43 28.98 12.11
C ALA A 1152 -13.34 30.07 11.54
N SER A 1153 -14.18 30.66 12.39
CA SER A 1153 -14.95 31.85 12.02
C SER A 1153 -14.06 33.09 11.91
N ASP A 1154 -14.50 34.12 11.19
CA ASP A 1154 -13.77 35.40 11.08
C ASP A 1154 -13.42 35.99 12.46
N ALA A 1155 -14.35 35.92 13.42
CA ALA A 1155 -14.14 36.44 14.78
C ALA A 1155 -13.04 35.66 15.53
N VAL A 1156 -13.06 34.32 15.44
CA VAL A 1156 -12.02 33.47 16.04
C VAL A 1156 -10.67 33.73 15.37
N MET A 1157 -10.65 33.88 14.03
CA MET A 1157 -9.42 34.19 13.30
C MET A 1157 -8.82 35.54 13.73
N GLU A 1158 -9.63 36.58 13.84
CA GLU A 1158 -9.19 37.90 14.32
C GLU A 1158 -8.56 37.79 15.72
N GLU A 1159 -9.17 37.01 16.62
CA GLU A 1159 -8.65 36.78 17.96
C GLU A 1159 -7.31 36.03 17.95
N LEU A 1160 -7.20 34.94 17.18
CA LEU A 1160 -5.97 34.15 17.06
C LEU A 1160 -4.81 34.99 16.49
N ILE A 1161 -5.10 35.80 15.46
CA ILE A 1161 -4.10 36.69 14.84
C ILE A 1161 -3.66 37.75 15.84
N ALA A 1162 -4.61 38.42 16.52
CA ALA A 1162 -4.29 39.48 17.48
C ALA A 1162 -3.44 38.98 18.66
N LYS A 1163 -3.66 37.72 19.08
CA LYS A 1163 -2.88 37.06 20.14
C LYS A 1163 -1.57 36.44 19.65
N GLY A 1164 -1.28 36.47 18.34
CA GLY A 1164 -0.08 35.85 17.77
C GLY A 1164 -0.11 34.33 17.74
N GLN A 1165 -1.28 33.71 17.85
CA GLN A 1165 -1.45 32.27 17.99
C GLN A 1165 -1.35 31.49 16.67
N VAL A 1166 -1.47 32.17 15.53
CA VAL A 1166 -1.17 31.56 14.23
C VAL A 1166 0.35 31.43 14.09
N ALA A 1167 0.84 30.20 14.06
CA ALA A 1167 2.27 29.90 14.10
C ALA A 1167 2.90 29.86 12.70
N THR A 1168 2.20 29.21 11.76
CA THR A 1168 2.69 28.93 10.41
C THR A 1168 1.59 29.08 9.37
N GLN A 1169 1.95 29.52 8.15
CA GLN A 1169 1.05 29.62 7.00
C GLN A 1169 1.58 28.85 5.77
N TYR A 1170 0.68 28.30 4.96
CA TYR A 1170 0.96 27.86 3.59
C TYR A 1170 1.26 29.07 2.71
N VAL A 1171 2.31 29.00 1.89
CA VAL A 1171 2.75 30.12 1.06
C VAL A 1171 3.15 29.72 -0.36
N ASP A 1172 2.97 30.64 -1.30
CA ASP A 1172 3.53 30.56 -2.65
C ASP A 1172 5.06 30.71 -2.63
N PHE A 1173 5.72 30.53 -3.78
CA PHE A 1173 7.19 30.63 -3.89
C PHE A 1173 7.79 32.00 -3.53
N ASP A 1174 7.00 33.06 -3.51
CA ASP A 1174 7.40 34.40 -3.09
C ASP A 1174 7.20 34.60 -1.57
N GLY A 1175 6.69 33.58 -0.88
CA GLY A 1175 6.44 33.58 0.55
C GLY A 1175 5.16 34.32 0.94
N ASN A 1176 4.22 34.52 0.01
CA ASN A 1176 2.91 35.09 0.32
C ASN A 1176 1.92 33.98 0.67
N ALA A 1177 1.11 34.19 1.70
CA ALA A 1177 0.01 33.29 2.01
C ALA A 1177 -0.94 33.15 0.81
N THR A 1178 -1.53 31.98 0.59
CA THR A 1178 -2.38 31.74 -0.60
C THR A 1178 -3.44 30.66 -0.36
N MET A 1179 -4.56 30.76 -1.09
CA MET A 1179 -5.61 29.72 -1.16
C MET A 1179 -5.51 28.87 -2.43
N ASP A 1180 -4.48 29.10 -3.25
CA ASP A 1180 -4.15 28.25 -4.39
C ASP A 1180 -3.86 26.83 -3.92
N GLY A 1181 -4.59 25.86 -4.47
CA GLY A 1181 -4.50 24.45 -4.09
C GLY A 1181 -3.14 23.83 -4.37
N ALA A 1182 -2.33 24.41 -5.27
CA ALA A 1182 -0.97 23.95 -5.53
C ALA A 1182 0.00 24.22 -4.36
N PHE A 1183 -0.33 25.17 -3.50
CA PHE A 1183 0.49 25.59 -2.34
C PHE A 1183 -0.20 25.35 -1.00
N ASN A 1184 -1.53 25.42 -0.97
CA ASN A 1184 -2.39 25.12 0.17
C ASN A 1184 -3.17 23.82 -0.09
N PRO A 1185 -2.56 22.65 0.21
CA PRO A 1185 -3.07 21.35 -0.23
C PRO A 1185 -4.39 20.91 0.43
N ASN A 1186 -4.78 21.52 1.55
CA ASN A 1186 -6.02 21.18 2.28
C ASN A 1186 -7.10 22.26 2.21
N GLY A 1187 -6.79 23.47 1.75
CA GLY A 1187 -7.72 24.59 1.69
C GLY A 1187 -7.99 25.23 3.05
N SER A 1188 -7.02 25.24 3.96
CA SER A 1188 -7.16 25.83 5.29
C SER A 1188 -7.44 27.33 5.24
N THR A 1189 -8.38 27.80 6.09
CA THR A 1189 -8.76 29.21 6.19
C THR A 1189 -7.54 30.09 6.49
N CYS A 1190 -7.42 31.24 5.81
CA CYS A 1190 -6.28 32.14 5.90
C CYS A 1190 -4.91 31.45 5.70
N ALA A 1191 -4.89 30.33 4.97
CA ALA A 1191 -3.71 29.51 4.73
C ALA A 1191 -3.02 29.05 6.04
N VAL A 1192 -3.75 28.85 7.14
CA VAL A 1192 -3.18 28.40 8.43
C VAL A 1192 -2.70 26.96 8.31
N GLU A 1193 -1.45 26.71 8.74
CA GLU A 1193 -0.87 25.36 8.81
C GLU A 1193 -0.74 24.86 10.26
N GLY A 1194 -0.48 25.76 11.20
CA GLY A 1194 -0.32 25.44 12.62
C GLY A 1194 -0.67 26.62 13.52
N ILE A 1195 -1.14 26.29 14.74
CA ILE A 1195 -1.55 27.25 15.76
C ILE A 1195 -0.99 26.86 17.14
N THR A 1196 -1.08 27.78 18.10
CA THR A 1196 -0.55 27.60 19.46
C THR A 1196 -1.59 27.91 20.54
N SER A 1197 -1.33 27.47 21.77
CA SER A 1197 -2.01 27.99 22.96
C SER A 1197 -1.73 29.49 23.14
N ALA A 1198 -2.57 30.19 23.91
CA ALA A 1198 -2.40 31.64 24.14
C ALA A 1198 -1.05 32.04 24.77
N ASP A 1199 -0.41 31.11 25.48
CA ASP A 1199 0.92 31.29 26.07
C ASP A 1199 2.08 30.71 25.23
N GLY A 1200 1.76 30.14 24.06
CA GLY A 1200 2.71 29.56 23.11
C GLY A 1200 3.22 28.14 23.44
N ARG A 1201 3.03 27.62 24.65
CA ARG A 1201 3.68 26.37 25.12
C ARG A 1201 3.13 25.08 24.49
N ILE A 1202 1.92 25.14 23.95
CA ILE A 1202 1.31 24.06 23.18
C ILE A 1202 1.33 24.46 21.71
N LEU A 1203 1.92 23.62 20.85
CA LEU A 1203 1.96 23.80 19.40
C LEU A 1203 1.24 22.64 18.71
N GLY A 1204 0.28 22.96 17.84
CA GLY A 1204 -0.37 22.02 16.94
C GLY A 1204 -0.11 22.41 15.49
N LYS A 1205 0.34 21.46 14.65
CA LYS A 1205 0.59 21.71 13.21
C LYS A 1205 0.35 20.46 12.36
N MET A 1206 0.07 20.63 11.06
CA MET A 1206 -0.21 19.49 10.16
C MET A 1206 1.04 18.90 9.51
N GLY A 1207 2.01 19.73 9.13
CA GLY A 1207 3.24 19.29 8.49
C GLY A 1207 4.17 18.54 9.44
N HIS A 1208 4.73 17.46 8.94
CA HIS A 1208 5.59 16.53 9.66
C HIS A 1208 7.04 17.02 9.75
N SER A 1209 7.30 17.88 10.73
CA SER A 1209 8.65 18.41 10.99
C SER A 1209 9.61 17.34 11.52
N GLU A 1210 9.11 16.20 12.01
CA GLU A 1210 9.88 15.02 12.44
C GLU A 1210 10.40 14.17 11.28
N ARG A 1211 9.76 14.24 10.09
CA ARG A 1211 10.14 13.45 8.91
C ARG A 1211 11.33 14.06 8.16
N ILE A 1212 12.42 14.30 8.90
CA ILE A 1212 13.64 14.96 8.40
C ILE A 1212 14.88 14.11 8.69
N GLY A 1213 15.91 14.27 7.87
CA GLY A 1213 17.15 13.50 7.99
C GLY A 1213 18.17 13.88 6.92
N LYS A 1214 19.41 13.43 7.10
CA LYS A 1214 20.47 13.67 6.11
C LYS A 1214 20.21 12.87 4.83
N GLY A 1215 20.33 13.54 3.69
CA GLY A 1215 20.19 12.93 2.37
C GLY A 1215 18.77 12.56 1.96
N LEU A 1216 17.75 13.04 2.67
CA LEU A 1216 16.34 12.85 2.31
C LEU A 1216 15.88 13.89 1.28
N TYR A 1217 14.88 13.50 0.49
CA TYR A 1217 14.20 14.36 -0.49
C TYR A 1217 15.17 15.13 -1.39
N LYS A 1218 16.23 14.47 -1.89
CA LYS A 1218 17.32 15.08 -2.68
C LYS A 1218 16.80 15.83 -3.91
N ASN A 1219 15.64 15.43 -4.42
CA ASN A 1219 14.97 16.02 -5.57
C ASN A 1219 14.04 17.20 -5.23
N ILE A 1220 13.86 17.56 -3.95
CA ILE A 1220 13.04 18.70 -3.53
C ILE A 1220 13.95 19.80 -2.94
N PRO A 1221 14.13 20.95 -3.61
CA PRO A 1221 14.96 22.03 -3.09
C PRO A 1221 14.26 22.80 -1.94
N GLY A 1222 15.06 23.36 -1.02
CA GLY A 1222 14.59 24.21 0.09
C GLY A 1222 14.98 23.70 1.49
N GLU A 1223 14.94 24.57 2.48
CA GLU A 1223 15.17 24.20 3.89
C GLU A 1223 13.99 23.38 4.42
N LYS A 1224 14.25 22.33 5.20
CA LYS A 1224 13.22 21.43 5.75
C LYS A 1224 13.14 21.49 7.28
N ASP A 1225 14.18 21.99 7.96
CA ASP A 1225 14.24 21.96 9.42
C ASP A 1225 13.80 23.28 10.05
N GLN A 1226 12.65 23.28 10.73
CA GLN A 1226 12.14 24.42 11.52
C GLN A 1226 12.77 24.51 12.92
N LEU A 1227 13.69 23.59 13.27
CA LEU A 1227 14.36 23.48 14.56
C LEU A 1227 13.40 23.29 15.74
N ILE A 1228 12.22 22.69 15.50
CA ILE A 1228 11.15 22.57 16.51
C ILE A 1228 11.62 21.75 17.72
N PHE A 1229 12.13 20.54 17.47
CA PHE A 1229 12.58 19.61 18.51
C PHE A 1229 13.73 20.20 19.33
N LYS A 1230 14.72 20.80 18.63
CA LYS A 1230 15.83 21.49 19.26
C LYS A 1230 15.35 22.64 20.15
N SER A 1231 14.43 23.46 19.66
CA SER A 1231 13.90 24.60 20.42
C SER A 1231 13.14 24.16 21.66
N GLY A 1232 12.35 23.09 21.57
CA GLY A 1232 11.67 22.47 22.72
C GLY A 1232 12.63 21.95 23.78
N VAL A 1233 13.75 21.33 23.37
CA VAL A 1233 14.80 20.88 24.31
C VAL A 1233 15.52 22.06 24.96
N GLU A 1234 15.90 23.08 24.18
CA GLU A 1234 16.63 24.25 24.68
C GLU A 1234 15.79 25.11 25.64
N TYR A 1235 14.46 25.05 25.56
CA TYR A 1235 13.59 25.70 26.56
C TYR A 1235 13.90 25.24 28.00
N PHE A 1236 14.27 23.96 28.17
CA PHE A 1236 14.61 23.36 29.46
C PHE A 1236 16.12 23.37 29.79
N LYS A 1237 16.99 23.93 28.94
CA LYS A 1237 18.42 24.12 29.26
C LYS A 1237 18.68 25.54 29.73
#